data_AF-A0A540X9J2-F1
#
_entry.id   AF-A0A540X9J2-F1
#
_cell.length_a   1.000
_cell.length_b   1.000
_cell.length_c   1.000
_cell.angle_alpha   90.00
_cell.angle_beta   90.00
_cell.angle_gamma   90.00
#
_symmetry.space_group_name_H-M   'P 1'
#
loop_
_entity.id
_entity.type
_entity.pdbx_description
1 polymer ?
#
loop_
_entity_poly.entity_id
_entity_poly.type
_entity_poly.pdbx_seq_one_letter_code
_entity_poly.pdbx_strand_id
1 'polypeptide(L)'
;MLELDLATVRLLDEDVTVRREAASAVDASELVGRYALRQALLTDEDAEVRAIAARRLGDARDGRFVSALLEALDDPMPMVRDRTWRALARLGAEALLPHAARAVRQESVWWVRRAMVRASASVAGTGAVGVLLAALEDPFWRVRHAAVQALAWLGAEHEDLRQQVRRAAEAGEQAHGPMRSAVAWLETEWRAVASGEVGPRPFEAEGSATQQRVAVGTAASSRTEDTRVGDTTASTALPHSGGQLSSAGPPSPPVHSRATASTEMEAGLTSEDPAVTTARLEARPAGSLSARELVEWLGDPHEPLRVLARRRLLERKDPEALRLAMHWLDEPRVPHAQDEARALLERLNVDEVDLATRVLAALPRPGSLAWAARVAVKQGHETLLARVRTLASHPEAAIRRAALSALVFDPDSRGLVLKALDDEDTAVRAEVIGAWERRPRSTAAVQDFASALVAFAPRATSLRERRAVATAAAYLEASEPLLHASQDEDPSVRAVALQALASLDWLTETERQHAESHEDPWLRAAVLDVDSAARVCLADSDPSVRRMALQLALSHGRALASEDPSFQSTLALGCALSPDPWIRARAAEQLRPENGDAELRALLRLSRDTELMVRTAAASPLEDCDTLDARLESLLGLPATDAPNARPGASLLQAVHDKMPTPEASILVRGVESDSPPNKLHTGPASPPDPVSADSPPNKLHTGPASPPDPVSADIPPHKFHTVPASPSEPGSERDIPPNKFHTVPASPSEPGSERDIPPNKFHTVPASPPEPLDTRDTRQAAPPRQSTPDSDTDLRIAAWTWRLRRADDTAFARLRDALLAHAEPTRVVTHLQALSLTFPDALFTAEPELARLRPTSAPRQRTTPSPRPAPPPRASSRPLGRTGLNVSPLVLSGAHLTTREPFFEAHEAGINTFFWEPRYAALTQFLRSGRGPRERSVIVAGTYHSGPGAIRRDVESALRRLRTSWLDVFLLFWVRAPERLSDEDYSALERLRTEGKLRAFGFSTHLRDLARDALARQPWPVVMTRHSAAHPGAEAALLPEAQRQGTGVLTFTTTCYGRLLRPVPGAPQDTTLSSAVDCYRYSLSQPGVSASLTAPRNRRELLHNLDVLSRPWMEPDALSAMRAHGERVRAQGRQLDTLVRRAPGGPREALLALLEEDGPAEFDDLPST
;
A
#
# COMPACT_ATOMS: atom_id res chain seq x y z
N MET A 1 7.35 -52.88 27.48
CA MET A 1 6.79 -51.52 27.42
C MET A 1 7.81 -50.65 26.71
N LEU A 2 7.38 -49.74 25.84
CA LEU A 2 8.21 -48.60 25.44
C LEU A 2 7.86 -47.46 26.41
N GLU A 3 8.86 -46.95 27.13
CA GLU A 3 8.67 -45.76 27.95
C GLU A 3 8.72 -44.55 27.04
N LEU A 4 7.66 -43.74 27.04
CA LEU A 4 7.65 -42.50 26.27
C LEU A 4 8.60 -41.49 26.93
N ASP A 5 9.55 -41.00 26.15
CA ASP A 5 10.45 -39.91 26.53
C ASP A 5 9.65 -38.72 27.13
N LEU A 6 10.16 -38.15 28.22
CA LEU A 6 9.49 -37.08 28.94
C LEU A 6 9.30 -35.82 28.08
N ALA A 7 10.17 -35.55 27.10
CA ALA A 7 9.99 -34.49 26.12
C ALA A 7 8.85 -34.82 25.13
N THR A 8 8.75 -36.06 24.65
CA THR A 8 7.63 -36.57 23.85
C THR A 8 6.29 -36.44 24.57
N VAL A 9 6.24 -36.66 25.89
CA VAL A 9 5.05 -36.38 26.70
C VAL A 9 4.81 -34.87 26.84
N ARG A 10 5.86 -34.07 27.10
CA ARG A 10 5.80 -32.60 27.22
C ARG A 10 5.47 -31.87 25.93
N LEU A 11 5.51 -32.51 24.75
CA LEU A 11 4.89 -31.99 23.52
C LEU A 11 3.36 -31.83 23.63
N LEU A 12 2.72 -32.38 24.68
CA LEU A 12 1.30 -32.23 24.95
C LEU A 12 1.00 -31.23 26.08
N ASP A 13 2.01 -30.55 26.61
CA ASP A 13 1.89 -29.65 27.76
C ASP A 13 1.03 -28.42 27.47
N GLU A 14 0.33 -27.91 28.48
CA GLU A 14 -0.51 -26.73 28.34
C GLU A 14 0.29 -25.43 28.23
N ASP A 15 1.55 -25.34 28.69
CA ASP A 15 2.48 -24.20 28.59
C ASP A 15 3.16 -24.15 27.20
N VAL A 16 3.47 -22.98 26.62
CA VAL A 16 4.13 -22.91 25.28
C VAL A 16 5.64 -23.02 25.37
N THR A 17 6.26 -22.51 26.44
CA THR A 17 7.70 -22.64 26.69
C THR A 17 8.05 -24.11 26.87
N VAL A 18 7.28 -24.84 27.68
CA VAL A 18 7.49 -26.29 27.89
C VAL A 18 7.38 -27.07 26.56
N ARG A 19 6.41 -26.75 25.69
CA ARG A 19 6.31 -27.40 24.37
C ARG A 19 7.43 -27.01 23.40
N ARG A 20 8.02 -25.82 23.49
CA ARG A 20 9.16 -25.37 22.68
C ARG A 20 10.47 -26.05 23.10
N GLU A 21 10.69 -26.17 24.41
CA GLU A 21 11.77 -26.96 24.99
C GLU A 21 11.62 -28.43 24.60
N ALA A 22 10.41 -29.00 24.79
CA ALA A 22 10.08 -30.36 24.38
C ALA A 22 10.36 -30.60 22.90
N ALA A 23 9.82 -29.78 21.98
CA ALA A 23 10.08 -29.92 20.55
C ALA A 23 11.58 -29.82 20.18
N SER A 24 12.40 -29.17 21.01
CA SER A 24 13.86 -29.09 20.84
C SER A 24 14.60 -30.27 21.48
N ALA A 25 14.00 -30.96 22.45
CA ALA A 25 14.58 -32.05 23.23
C ALA A 25 14.16 -33.46 22.76
N VAL A 26 12.89 -33.65 22.32
CA VAL A 26 12.29 -34.91 21.84
C VAL A 26 13.26 -35.69 20.98
N ASP A 27 13.53 -36.94 21.34
CA ASP A 27 14.52 -37.74 20.63
C ASP A 27 14.05 -38.06 19.21
N ALA A 28 14.63 -37.36 18.23
CA ALA A 28 14.35 -37.53 16.82
C ALA A 28 15.11 -38.71 16.20
N SER A 29 15.99 -39.39 16.95
CA SER A 29 16.57 -40.69 16.55
C SER A 29 15.57 -41.83 16.74
N GLU A 30 14.65 -41.72 17.69
CA GLU A 30 13.51 -42.62 17.81
C GLU A 30 12.39 -42.29 16.82
N LEU A 31 11.77 -43.33 16.27
CA LEU A 31 10.63 -43.19 15.35
C LEU A 31 9.41 -42.56 16.05
N VAL A 32 9.20 -42.85 17.34
CA VAL A 32 8.10 -42.30 18.15
C VAL A 32 8.26 -40.79 18.32
N GLY A 33 9.46 -40.32 18.67
CA GLY A 33 9.76 -38.89 18.75
C GLY A 33 9.60 -38.19 17.39
N ARG A 34 9.95 -38.84 16.27
CA ARG A 34 9.68 -38.30 14.93
C ARG A 34 8.19 -38.20 14.61
N TYR A 35 7.36 -39.19 14.94
CA TYR A 35 5.90 -39.06 14.78
C TYR A 35 5.29 -37.99 15.70
N ALA A 36 5.81 -37.84 16.92
CA ALA A 36 5.42 -36.76 17.83
C ALA A 36 5.81 -35.37 17.27
N LEU A 37 6.96 -35.26 16.61
CA LEU A 37 7.37 -34.04 15.89
C LEU A 37 6.55 -33.82 14.60
N ARG A 38 6.18 -34.86 13.84
CA ARG A 38 5.22 -34.75 12.70
C ARG A 38 3.89 -34.17 13.17
N GLN A 39 3.40 -34.64 14.32
CA GLN A 39 2.21 -34.10 14.93
C GLN A 39 2.45 -32.64 15.37
N ALA A 40 3.49 -32.34 16.14
CA ALA A 40 3.81 -30.97 16.53
C ALA A 40 3.93 -30.01 15.31
N LEU A 41 4.47 -30.46 14.18
CA LEU A 41 4.58 -29.70 12.92
C LEU A 41 3.23 -29.28 12.33
N LEU A 42 2.28 -30.20 12.21
CA LEU A 42 1.03 -29.91 11.48
C LEU A 42 -0.01 -29.17 12.37
N THR A 43 0.20 -29.14 13.70
CA THR A 43 -0.95 -29.10 14.64
C THR A 43 -0.75 -28.24 15.88
N ASP A 44 0.50 -27.96 16.31
CA ASP A 44 0.71 -27.05 17.44
C ASP A 44 0.24 -25.64 17.08
N GLU A 45 -0.41 -24.96 18.00
CA GLU A 45 -0.87 -23.59 17.78
C GLU A 45 0.29 -22.61 17.58
N ASP A 46 1.40 -22.86 18.26
CA ASP A 46 2.54 -21.98 18.23
C ASP A 46 3.44 -22.27 17.04
N ALA A 47 3.59 -21.25 16.21
CA ALA A 47 4.37 -21.33 14.98
C ALA A 47 5.88 -21.55 15.24
N GLU A 48 6.37 -21.34 16.46
CA GLU A 48 7.76 -21.65 16.81
C GLU A 48 7.91 -23.14 17.15
N VAL A 49 6.94 -23.75 17.84
CA VAL A 49 6.88 -25.22 17.98
C VAL A 49 6.79 -25.89 16.61
N ARG A 50 5.89 -25.44 15.72
CA ARG A 50 5.80 -25.96 14.34
C ARG A 50 7.11 -25.77 13.55
N ALA A 51 7.75 -24.61 13.67
CA ALA A 51 9.03 -24.31 13.01
C ALA A 51 10.25 -25.04 13.60
N ILE A 52 10.21 -25.42 14.88
CA ILE A 52 11.19 -26.31 15.54
C ILE A 52 10.97 -27.74 15.06
N ALA A 53 9.72 -28.20 15.01
CA ALA A 53 9.34 -29.53 14.53
C ALA A 53 9.72 -29.75 13.07
N ALA A 54 9.40 -28.79 12.17
CA ALA A 54 9.84 -28.80 10.76
C ALA A 54 11.35 -29.02 10.67
N ARG A 55 12.13 -28.20 11.39
CA ARG A 55 13.59 -28.27 11.44
C ARG A 55 14.07 -29.63 11.93
N ARG A 56 13.56 -30.14 13.05
CA ARG A 56 13.97 -31.43 13.65
C ARG A 56 13.64 -32.63 12.77
N LEU A 57 12.53 -32.61 12.02
CA LEU A 57 12.19 -33.64 11.04
C LEU A 57 13.16 -33.64 9.86
N GLY A 58 13.53 -32.46 9.37
CA GLY A 58 14.58 -32.30 8.35
C GLY A 58 15.98 -32.71 8.84
N ASP A 59 16.31 -32.41 10.10
CA ASP A 59 17.57 -32.80 10.74
C ASP A 59 17.68 -34.33 10.93
N ALA A 60 16.55 -34.99 11.21
CA ALA A 60 16.49 -36.45 11.35
C ALA A 60 16.48 -37.21 10.01
N ARG A 61 16.36 -36.51 8.88
CA ARG A 61 16.50 -37.04 7.50
C ARG A 61 15.61 -38.26 7.16
N ASP A 62 14.46 -38.42 7.83
CA ASP A 62 13.54 -39.53 7.59
C ASP A 62 12.47 -39.15 6.54
N GLY A 63 12.59 -39.72 5.33
CA GLY A 63 11.78 -39.39 4.16
C GLY A 63 10.26 -39.57 4.34
N ARG A 64 9.82 -40.39 5.31
CA ARG A 64 8.38 -40.60 5.60
C ARG A 64 7.63 -39.32 5.99
N PHE A 65 8.35 -38.28 6.41
CA PHE A 65 7.76 -37.02 6.85
C PHE A 65 7.66 -35.95 5.76
N VAL A 66 8.08 -36.25 4.52
CA VAL A 66 8.00 -35.33 3.38
C VAL A 66 6.58 -34.82 3.13
N SER A 67 5.57 -35.69 3.13
CA SER A 67 4.17 -35.29 2.91
C SER A 67 3.68 -34.24 3.92
N ALA A 68 3.96 -34.46 5.22
CA ALA A 68 3.62 -33.50 6.27
C ALA A 68 4.39 -32.17 6.16
N LEU A 69 5.61 -32.20 5.64
CA LEU A 69 6.35 -30.98 5.32
C LEU A 69 5.77 -30.28 4.09
N LEU A 70 5.34 -30.99 3.05
CA LEU A 70 4.68 -30.35 1.90
C LEU A 70 3.38 -29.64 2.29
N GLU A 71 2.58 -30.22 3.19
CA GLU A 71 1.39 -29.54 3.77
C GLU A 71 1.78 -28.29 4.58
N ALA A 72 2.85 -28.36 5.37
CA ALA A 72 3.37 -27.21 6.13
C ALA A 72 4.00 -26.10 5.26
N LEU A 73 3.99 -26.22 3.92
CA LEU A 73 4.35 -25.12 3.00
C LEU A 73 3.25 -24.06 2.86
N ASP A 74 2.00 -24.35 3.22
CA ASP A 74 0.90 -23.37 3.24
C ASP A 74 0.57 -22.87 4.67
N ASP A 75 1.45 -23.14 5.66
CA ASP A 75 1.28 -22.66 7.04
C ASP A 75 1.09 -21.14 7.09
N PRO A 76 0.14 -20.59 7.88
CA PRO A 76 -0.12 -19.15 7.92
C PRO A 76 1.09 -18.31 8.37
N MET A 77 2.04 -18.86 9.14
CA MET A 77 3.22 -18.14 9.62
C MET A 77 4.42 -18.33 8.68
N PRO A 78 5.01 -17.25 8.13
CA PRO A 78 6.14 -17.36 7.19
C PRO A 78 7.38 -18.05 7.78
N MET A 79 7.57 -18.02 9.09
CA MET A 79 8.68 -18.71 9.77
C MET A 79 8.54 -20.24 9.71
N VAL A 80 7.33 -20.80 9.73
CA VAL A 80 7.12 -22.24 9.55
C VAL A 80 7.48 -22.59 8.11
N ARG A 81 6.87 -21.90 7.13
CA ARG A 81 7.15 -22.11 5.70
C ARG A 81 8.65 -22.06 5.36
N ASP A 82 9.37 -21.08 5.90
CA ASP A 82 10.85 -20.98 5.80
C ASP A 82 11.57 -22.24 6.32
N ARG A 83 11.26 -22.70 7.54
CA ARG A 83 11.89 -23.91 8.11
C ARG A 83 11.48 -25.18 7.38
N THR A 84 10.25 -25.24 6.88
CA THR A 84 9.70 -26.34 6.09
C THR A 84 10.43 -26.48 4.75
N TRP A 85 10.64 -25.40 3.99
CA TRP A 85 11.45 -25.44 2.76
C TRP A 85 12.87 -25.97 3.02
N ARG A 86 13.49 -25.52 4.12
CA ARG A 86 14.83 -25.99 4.52
C ARG A 86 14.84 -27.45 4.98
N ALA A 87 13.77 -27.94 5.60
CA ALA A 87 13.64 -29.33 6.01
C ALA A 87 13.46 -30.27 4.80
N LEU A 88 12.63 -29.89 3.83
CA LEU A 88 12.50 -30.59 2.54
C LEU A 88 13.83 -30.62 1.77
N ALA A 89 14.63 -29.53 1.86
CA ALA A 89 15.98 -29.51 1.30
C ALA A 89 16.91 -30.55 1.95
N ARG A 90 16.91 -30.65 3.29
CA ARG A 90 17.70 -31.64 4.04
C ARG A 90 17.30 -33.09 3.77
N LEU A 91 16.06 -33.30 3.30
CA LEU A 91 15.48 -34.60 2.95
C LEU A 91 15.68 -34.99 1.47
N GLY A 92 16.16 -34.09 0.60
CA GLY A 92 16.25 -34.36 -0.84
C GLY A 92 14.88 -34.50 -1.53
N ALA A 93 13.84 -33.83 -0.99
CA ALA A 93 12.44 -34.13 -1.31
C ALA A 93 11.92 -33.47 -2.61
N GLU A 94 12.19 -34.06 -3.78
CA GLU A 94 11.82 -33.50 -5.11
C GLU A 94 10.33 -33.12 -5.28
N ALA A 95 9.43 -33.77 -4.54
CA ALA A 95 8.00 -33.42 -4.47
C ALA A 95 7.70 -31.96 -4.01
N LEU A 96 8.73 -31.22 -3.56
CA LEU A 96 8.66 -29.77 -3.35
C LEU A 96 8.53 -28.96 -4.65
N LEU A 97 8.93 -29.48 -5.82
CA LEU A 97 9.01 -28.71 -7.06
C LEU A 97 7.67 -28.18 -7.59
N PRO A 98 6.55 -28.95 -7.61
CA PRO A 98 5.24 -28.40 -8.00
C PRO A 98 4.78 -27.28 -7.05
N HIS A 99 5.08 -27.42 -5.77
CA HIS A 99 4.81 -26.41 -4.75
C HIS A 99 5.65 -25.13 -4.98
N ALA A 100 6.92 -25.29 -5.39
CA ALA A 100 7.82 -24.18 -5.69
C ALA A 100 7.36 -23.37 -6.91
N ALA A 101 6.91 -24.06 -7.96
CA ALA A 101 6.35 -23.45 -9.17
C ALA A 101 5.06 -22.64 -8.93
N ARG A 102 4.33 -22.92 -7.84
CA ARG A 102 3.23 -22.07 -7.31
C ARG A 102 3.76 -20.95 -6.41
N ALA A 103 4.60 -21.28 -5.44
CA ALA A 103 5.09 -20.36 -4.42
C ALA A 103 5.86 -19.16 -5.01
N VAL A 104 6.61 -19.35 -6.10
CA VAL A 104 7.38 -18.27 -6.75
C VAL A 104 6.52 -17.07 -7.20
N ARG A 105 5.22 -17.29 -7.50
CA ARG A 105 4.26 -16.23 -7.86
C ARG A 105 3.32 -15.83 -6.72
N GLN A 106 3.05 -16.71 -5.75
CA GLN A 106 1.99 -16.51 -4.75
C GLN A 106 2.47 -16.16 -3.35
N GLU A 107 3.71 -16.51 -2.97
CA GLU A 107 4.24 -16.18 -1.65
C GLU A 107 4.56 -14.68 -1.57
N SER A 108 3.94 -13.97 -0.63
CA SER A 108 4.19 -12.54 -0.41
C SER A 108 5.54 -12.27 0.26
N VAL A 109 6.05 -13.22 1.05
CA VAL A 109 7.20 -13.03 1.94
C VAL A 109 8.52 -13.47 1.30
N TRP A 110 9.39 -12.50 1.04
CA TRP A 110 10.63 -12.72 0.27
C TRP A 110 11.59 -13.74 0.89
N TRP A 111 11.70 -13.84 2.21
CA TRP A 111 12.64 -14.79 2.82
C TRP A 111 12.18 -16.24 2.67
N VAL A 112 10.87 -16.48 2.61
CA VAL A 112 10.31 -17.78 2.28
C VAL A 112 10.56 -18.12 0.80
N ARG A 113 10.39 -17.16 -0.12
CA ARG A 113 10.76 -17.37 -1.54
C ARG A 113 12.25 -17.67 -1.71
N ARG A 114 13.12 -17.01 -0.95
CA ARG A 114 14.57 -17.32 -0.90
C ARG A 114 14.85 -18.74 -0.39
N ALA A 115 14.15 -19.18 0.66
CA ALA A 115 14.27 -20.54 1.20
C ALA A 115 13.81 -21.58 0.17
N MET A 116 12.67 -21.34 -0.49
CA MET A 116 12.13 -22.14 -1.59
C MET A 116 13.11 -22.28 -2.76
N VAL A 117 13.72 -21.18 -3.20
CA VAL A 117 14.72 -21.17 -4.29
C VAL A 117 15.97 -21.97 -3.91
N ARG A 118 16.49 -21.78 -2.67
CA ARG A 118 17.63 -22.58 -2.17
C ARG A 118 17.28 -24.07 -2.03
N ALA A 119 16.09 -24.40 -1.56
CA ALA A 119 15.61 -25.78 -1.45
C ALA A 119 15.50 -26.44 -2.83
N SER A 120 14.86 -25.78 -3.79
CA SER A 120 14.69 -26.29 -5.15
C SER A 120 16.03 -26.61 -5.82
N ALA A 121 16.97 -25.66 -5.77
CA ALA A 121 18.34 -25.85 -6.28
C ALA A 121 19.10 -26.99 -5.58
N SER A 122 18.95 -27.11 -4.26
CA SER A 122 19.63 -28.12 -3.44
C SER A 122 19.10 -29.54 -3.63
N VAL A 123 17.88 -29.69 -4.17
CA VAL A 123 17.18 -30.98 -4.26
C VAL A 123 17.19 -31.51 -5.68
N ALA A 124 16.69 -30.73 -6.65
CA ALA A 124 16.52 -31.20 -8.02
C ALA A 124 17.64 -30.75 -8.98
N GLY A 125 18.60 -29.97 -8.48
CA GLY A 125 19.70 -29.43 -9.28
C GLY A 125 19.21 -28.71 -10.55
N THR A 126 19.63 -29.20 -11.71
CA THR A 126 19.20 -28.70 -13.03
C THR A 126 17.69 -28.80 -13.26
N GLY A 127 17.00 -29.78 -12.66
CA GLY A 127 15.55 -29.93 -12.73
C GLY A 127 14.76 -28.77 -12.11
N ALA A 128 15.38 -28.00 -11.21
CA ALA A 128 14.78 -26.79 -10.65
C ALA A 128 14.77 -25.58 -11.63
N VAL A 129 15.35 -25.71 -12.83
CA VAL A 129 15.56 -24.62 -13.80
C VAL A 129 14.35 -23.69 -13.96
N GLY A 130 13.14 -24.20 -14.20
CA GLY A 130 11.94 -23.35 -14.37
C GLY A 130 11.61 -22.48 -13.16
N VAL A 131 11.87 -22.99 -11.93
CA VAL A 131 11.72 -22.22 -10.68
C VAL A 131 12.84 -21.19 -10.55
N LEU A 132 14.08 -21.55 -10.91
CA LEU A 132 15.24 -20.66 -10.82
C LEU A 132 15.14 -19.51 -11.82
N LEU A 133 14.72 -19.77 -13.07
CA LEU A 133 14.49 -18.76 -14.09
C LEU A 133 13.37 -17.78 -13.66
N ALA A 134 12.23 -18.28 -13.20
CA ALA A 134 11.16 -17.42 -12.64
C ALA A 134 11.65 -16.60 -11.43
N ALA A 135 12.52 -17.19 -10.60
CA ALA A 135 13.12 -16.51 -9.46
C ALA A 135 14.24 -15.51 -9.83
N LEU A 136 14.72 -15.45 -11.08
CA LEU A 136 15.58 -14.36 -11.57
C LEU A 136 14.80 -13.06 -11.85
N GLU A 137 13.48 -13.10 -11.86
CA GLU A 137 12.63 -11.91 -12.03
C GLU A 137 11.98 -11.43 -10.71
N ASP A 138 12.25 -12.12 -9.59
CA ASP A 138 11.65 -11.82 -8.29
C ASP A 138 11.85 -10.35 -7.88
N PRO A 139 10.81 -9.64 -7.38
CA PRO A 139 10.92 -8.24 -6.99
C PRO A 139 11.89 -7.99 -5.83
N PHE A 140 12.30 -9.00 -5.05
CA PHE A 140 13.23 -8.85 -3.92
C PHE A 140 14.60 -9.51 -4.17
N TRP A 141 15.67 -8.74 -3.93
CA TRP A 141 17.02 -9.13 -4.34
C TRP A 141 17.60 -10.40 -3.72
N ARG A 142 17.36 -10.69 -2.43
CA ARG A 142 17.93 -11.90 -1.80
C ARG A 142 17.32 -13.19 -2.37
N VAL A 143 16.20 -13.12 -3.11
CA VAL A 143 15.63 -14.26 -3.84
C VAL A 143 16.36 -14.47 -5.16
N ARG A 144 16.44 -13.44 -6.02
CA ARG A 144 17.20 -13.50 -7.27
C ARG A 144 18.67 -13.85 -7.04
N HIS A 145 19.31 -13.29 -6.01
CA HIS A 145 20.69 -13.63 -5.67
C HIS A 145 20.84 -15.12 -5.33
N ALA A 146 19.84 -15.74 -4.66
CA ALA A 146 19.87 -17.18 -4.42
C ALA A 146 19.69 -17.99 -5.73
N ALA A 147 18.86 -17.51 -6.66
CA ALA A 147 18.71 -18.13 -7.99
C ALA A 147 19.98 -18.00 -8.84
N VAL A 148 20.64 -16.83 -8.82
CA VAL A 148 21.95 -16.60 -9.45
C VAL A 148 23.03 -17.49 -8.84
N GLN A 149 23.11 -17.58 -7.50
CA GLN A 149 24.05 -18.49 -6.83
C GLN A 149 23.81 -19.96 -7.21
N ALA A 150 22.55 -20.38 -7.32
CA ALA A 150 22.18 -21.73 -7.72
C ALA A 150 22.57 -22.02 -9.18
N LEU A 151 22.18 -21.15 -10.11
CA LEU A 151 22.48 -21.30 -11.54
C LEU A 151 23.98 -21.21 -11.82
N ALA A 152 24.74 -20.40 -11.08
CA ALA A 152 26.19 -20.32 -11.22
C ALA A 152 26.86 -21.67 -10.91
N TRP A 153 26.49 -22.27 -9.78
CA TRP A 153 27.00 -23.55 -9.32
C TRP A 153 26.57 -24.71 -10.23
N LEU A 154 25.27 -24.84 -10.51
CA LEU A 154 24.73 -25.91 -11.37
C LEU A 154 25.20 -25.77 -12.82
N GLY A 155 25.25 -24.55 -13.34
CA GLY A 155 25.67 -24.26 -14.70
C GLY A 155 27.18 -24.35 -14.92
N ALA A 156 28.00 -24.57 -13.88
CA ALA A 156 29.43 -24.81 -14.05
C ALA A 156 29.71 -26.15 -14.75
N GLU A 157 29.02 -27.22 -14.32
CA GLU A 157 29.23 -28.59 -14.83
C GLU A 157 28.21 -29.00 -15.92
N HIS A 158 27.14 -28.22 -16.16
CA HIS A 158 26.03 -28.60 -17.07
C HIS A 158 25.76 -27.59 -18.21
N GLU A 159 26.25 -27.88 -19.43
CA GLU A 159 26.02 -27.04 -20.62
C GLU A 159 24.54 -26.94 -21.00
N ASP A 160 23.75 -28.00 -20.85
CA ASP A 160 22.31 -27.96 -21.20
C ASP A 160 21.52 -26.96 -20.32
N LEU A 161 21.93 -26.79 -19.06
CA LEU A 161 21.39 -25.73 -18.20
C LEU A 161 21.81 -24.35 -18.71
N ARG A 162 23.08 -24.17 -19.13
CA ARG A 162 23.55 -22.91 -19.75
C ARG A 162 22.73 -22.58 -21.00
N GLN A 163 22.48 -23.55 -21.87
CA GLN A 163 21.62 -23.39 -23.05
C GLN A 163 20.17 -23.04 -22.70
N GLN A 164 19.57 -23.68 -21.68
CA GLN A 164 18.21 -23.34 -21.24
C GLN A 164 18.12 -21.92 -20.66
N VAL A 165 19.13 -21.50 -19.89
CA VAL A 165 19.24 -20.14 -19.34
C VAL A 165 19.39 -19.10 -20.47
N ARG A 166 20.18 -19.39 -21.53
CA ARG A 166 20.27 -18.54 -22.74
C ARG A 166 18.93 -18.42 -23.46
N ARG A 167 18.31 -19.55 -23.84
CA ARG A 167 17.01 -19.59 -24.53
C ARG A 167 15.91 -18.85 -23.76
N ALA A 168 15.91 -18.94 -22.43
CA ALA A 168 14.96 -18.22 -21.58
C ALA A 168 15.17 -16.70 -21.53
N ALA A 169 16.40 -16.21 -21.74
CA ALA A 169 16.69 -14.79 -21.88
C ALA A 169 16.46 -14.24 -23.30
N GLU A 170 16.50 -15.12 -24.31
CA GLU A 170 16.27 -14.84 -25.73
C GLU A 170 14.76 -14.83 -26.09
N ALA A 171 13.98 -15.81 -25.61
CA ALA A 171 12.60 -16.03 -26.03
C ALA A 171 11.55 -15.10 -25.38
N GLY A 172 11.96 -14.19 -24.47
CA GLY A 172 11.05 -13.32 -23.73
C GLY A 172 10.96 -11.91 -24.30
N GLU A 173 9.90 -11.60 -25.05
CA GLU A 173 9.57 -10.22 -25.45
C GLU A 173 9.49 -9.26 -24.24
N GLN A 174 9.10 -9.78 -23.07
CA GLN A 174 9.01 -9.02 -21.82
C GLN A 174 10.28 -9.04 -20.95
N ALA A 175 11.37 -9.71 -21.33
CA ALA A 175 12.55 -10.00 -20.48
C ALA A 175 13.48 -8.79 -20.18
N HIS A 176 12.92 -7.67 -19.74
CA HIS A 176 13.60 -6.38 -19.60
C HIS A 176 14.26 -6.20 -18.22
N GLY A 177 15.57 -6.42 -18.16
CA GLY A 177 16.42 -6.04 -17.03
C GLY A 177 16.87 -7.22 -16.17
N PRO A 178 16.10 -7.65 -15.14
CA PRO A 178 16.52 -8.63 -14.13
C PRO A 178 17.18 -9.88 -14.69
N MET A 179 16.50 -10.52 -15.65
CA MET A 179 16.91 -11.75 -16.29
C MET A 179 18.20 -11.57 -17.09
N ARG A 180 18.22 -10.61 -18.04
CA ARG A 180 19.37 -10.38 -18.93
C ARG A 180 20.65 -10.02 -18.15
N SER A 181 20.56 -9.19 -17.10
CA SER A 181 21.72 -8.89 -16.25
C SER A 181 22.23 -10.10 -15.46
N ALA A 182 21.34 -10.97 -14.98
CA ALA A 182 21.73 -12.20 -14.30
C ALA A 182 22.42 -13.19 -15.26
N VAL A 183 21.88 -13.38 -16.46
CA VAL A 183 22.46 -14.26 -17.49
C VAL A 183 23.81 -13.75 -17.98
N ALA A 184 23.97 -12.44 -18.20
CA ALA A 184 25.27 -11.86 -18.58
C ALA A 184 26.35 -12.07 -17.50
N TRP A 185 25.99 -12.00 -16.21
CA TRP A 185 26.92 -12.31 -15.12
C TRP A 185 27.23 -13.82 -15.04
N LEU A 186 26.23 -14.69 -15.17
CA LEU A 186 26.40 -16.14 -15.20
C LEU A 186 27.32 -16.58 -16.34
N GLU A 187 27.10 -16.05 -17.55
CA GLU A 187 27.97 -16.28 -18.71
C GLU A 187 29.42 -15.85 -18.47
N THR A 188 29.65 -14.75 -17.76
CA THR A 188 30.99 -14.29 -17.40
C THR A 188 31.65 -15.27 -16.41
N GLU A 189 30.92 -15.70 -15.39
CA GLU A 189 31.45 -16.59 -14.35
C GLU A 189 31.68 -18.02 -14.87
N TRP A 190 30.80 -18.55 -15.72
CA TRP A 190 30.99 -19.86 -16.38
C TRP A 190 32.20 -19.86 -17.32
N ARG A 191 32.52 -18.73 -17.96
CA ARG A 191 33.76 -18.58 -18.75
C ARG A 191 35.00 -18.55 -17.87
N ALA A 192 34.96 -17.85 -16.73
CA ALA A 192 36.06 -17.83 -15.75
C ALA A 192 36.32 -19.19 -15.08
N VAL A 193 35.28 -20.02 -14.95
CA VAL A 193 35.41 -21.43 -14.53
C VAL A 193 35.98 -22.30 -15.66
N ALA A 194 35.53 -22.10 -16.90
CA ALA A 194 36.03 -22.85 -18.06
C ALA A 194 37.47 -22.49 -18.47
N SER A 195 37.93 -21.27 -18.20
CA SER A 195 39.33 -20.84 -18.37
C SER A 195 40.26 -21.32 -17.25
N GLY A 196 39.70 -21.80 -16.13
CA GLY A 196 40.45 -22.16 -14.93
C GLY A 196 40.93 -20.98 -14.09
N GLU A 197 40.54 -19.75 -14.42
CA GLU A 197 40.90 -18.53 -13.68
C GLU A 197 40.23 -18.47 -12.30
N VAL A 198 39.03 -19.03 -12.16
CA VAL A 198 38.24 -19.05 -10.92
C VAL A 198 37.61 -20.42 -10.71
N GLY A 199 37.83 -21.04 -9.54
CA GLY A 199 37.17 -22.31 -9.20
C GLY A 199 35.64 -22.14 -9.00
N PRO A 200 34.82 -23.16 -9.31
CA PRO A 200 33.36 -23.06 -9.16
C PRO A 200 32.98 -22.76 -7.72
N ARG A 201 32.27 -21.65 -7.49
CA ARG A 201 31.91 -21.20 -6.14
C ARG A 201 30.95 -22.21 -5.49
N PRO A 202 31.21 -22.68 -4.25
CA PRO A 202 30.29 -23.60 -3.58
C PRO A 202 28.95 -22.92 -3.30
N PHE A 203 27.86 -23.56 -3.73
CA PHE A 203 26.53 -23.17 -3.31
C PHE A 203 26.29 -23.60 -1.86
N GLU A 204 25.86 -22.68 -1.00
CA GLU A 204 25.42 -22.97 0.36
C GLU A 204 24.04 -23.66 0.34
N ALA A 205 24.02 -24.92 -0.08
CA ALA A 205 22.91 -25.83 0.05
C ALA A 205 22.61 -26.07 1.55
N GLU A 206 21.39 -25.76 1.99
CA GLU A 206 20.96 -25.94 3.39
C GLU A 206 20.67 -27.41 3.71
N GLY A 207 21.74 -28.20 3.72
CA GLY A 207 21.79 -29.64 3.92
C GLY A 207 23.19 -30.22 3.81
N SER A 208 24.17 -29.45 3.30
CA SER A 208 25.58 -29.86 3.11
C SER A 208 26.37 -29.98 4.42
N ALA A 209 25.96 -30.91 5.27
CA ALA A 209 26.83 -31.52 6.27
C ALA A 209 27.56 -32.70 5.62
N THR A 210 28.80 -32.45 5.18
CA THR A 210 29.82 -33.45 4.82
C THR A 210 29.42 -34.53 3.81
N GLN A 211 29.33 -34.16 2.52
CA GLN A 211 29.67 -35.11 1.44
C GLN A 211 31.15 -34.96 1.07
N GLN A 212 32.00 -35.66 1.82
CA GLN A 212 33.38 -35.90 1.42
C GLN A 212 33.35 -36.87 0.23
N ARG A 213 33.83 -36.45 -0.96
CA ARG A 213 33.86 -37.33 -2.16
C ARG A 213 34.78 -38.53 -1.90
N VAL A 214 34.20 -39.67 -1.48
CA VAL A 214 34.89 -40.97 -1.45
C VAL A 214 35.08 -41.42 -2.90
N ALA A 215 36.26 -41.14 -3.45
CA ALA A 215 36.62 -41.55 -4.80
C ALA A 215 36.89 -43.07 -4.85
N VAL A 216 35.84 -43.87 -5.10
CA VAL A 216 36.00 -45.28 -5.47
C VAL A 216 36.47 -45.34 -6.93
N GLY A 217 37.79 -45.21 -7.12
CA GLY A 217 38.46 -45.26 -8.43
C GLY A 217 39.57 -46.30 -8.42
N THR A 218 39.32 -47.45 -9.05
CA THR A 218 40.19 -48.63 -9.04
C THR A 218 41.57 -48.39 -9.68
N ALA A 219 42.66 -48.59 -8.93
CA ALA A 219 43.99 -48.83 -9.50
C ALA A 219 44.90 -49.67 -8.56
N ALA A 220 45.61 -50.62 -9.18
CA ALA A 220 46.81 -51.34 -8.74
C ALA A 220 47.14 -51.46 -7.23
N SER A 221 47.09 -52.70 -6.73
CA SER A 221 47.91 -53.11 -5.58
C SER A 221 49.39 -53.18 -5.98
N SER A 222 50.26 -52.51 -5.23
CA SER A 222 51.68 -52.86 -5.13
C SER A 222 52.11 -52.79 -3.66
N ARG A 223 52.76 -53.86 -3.19
CA ARG A 223 53.43 -53.90 -1.88
C ARG A 223 54.86 -53.40 -2.03
N THR A 224 55.32 -52.62 -1.05
CA THR A 224 56.69 -52.74 -0.54
C THR A 224 56.75 -52.19 0.89
N GLU A 225 57.28 -52.99 1.81
CA GLU A 225 58.04 -52.50 2.96
C GLU A 225 59.31 -51.77 2.41
N ASP A 226 60.00 -50.84 3.08
CA ASP A 226 60.70 -51.10 4.34
C ASP A 226 61.36 -49.83 4.98
N THR A 227 61.76 -49.97 6.25
CA THR A 227 62.79 -49.24 7.04
C THR A 227 63.26 -47.78 6.76
N ARG A 228 63.21 -46.95 7.84
CA ARG A 228 64.32 -46.16 8.47
C ARG A 228 64.89 -44.89 7.75
N VAL A 229 65.55 -43.90 8.40
CA VAL A 229 65.78 -43.53 9.82
C VAL A 229 66.15 -42.04 9.96
N GLY A 230 65.90 -41.44 11.14
CA GLY A 230 66.70 -40.35 11.73
C GLY A 230 66.07 -38.96 11.81
N ASP A 231 66.45 -38.05 12.72
CA ASP A 231 67.14 -38.24 14.03
C ASP A 231 67.07 -36.95 14.87
N THR A 232 67.19 -37.02 16.22
CA THR A 232 67.47 -35.90 17.18
C THR A 232 66.44 -34.72 17.28
N THR A 233 66.26 -33.93 18.37
CA THR A 233 66.78 -33.91 19.77
C THR A 233 65.80 -33.20 20.77
N ALA A 234 66.15 -33.22 22.08
CA ALA A 234 65.49 -32.64 23.27
C ALA A 234 65.00 -31.16 23.20
N SER A 235 64.08 -30.61 24.03
CA SER A 235 63.51 -30.93 25.39
C SER A 235 64.19 -30.24 26.60
N THR A 236 63.47 -30.16 27.74
CA THR A 236 63.76 -29.55 29.08
C THR A 236 63.63 -28.00 29.20
N ALA A 237 63.33 -27.35 30.35
CA ALA A 237 62.60 -27.71 31.61
C ALA A 237 62.30 -26.44 32.47
N LEU A 238 61.44 -26.50 33.51
CA LEU A 238 61.17 -25.42 34.50
C LEU A 238 60.86 -25.93 35.94
N PRO A 239 61.40 -25.32 37.03
CA PRO A 239 61.01 -25.48 38.45
C PRO A 239 60.06 -24.33 38.95
N HIS A 240 59.16 -24.45 39.97
CA HIS A 240 59.33 -24.59 41.45
C HIS A 240 59.97 -23.34 42.16
N SER A 241 59.60 -22.86 43.37
CA SER A 241 58.54 -23.18 44.38
C SER A 241 58.57 -22.23 45.62
N GLY A 242 57.52 -22.19 46.47
CA GLY A 242 57.52 -21.65 47.87
C GLY A 242 56.66 -20.37 48.10
N GLY A 243 56.11 -20.04 49.29
CA GLY A 243 56.12 -20.63 50.65
C GLY A 243 54.97 -20.10 51.58
N GLN A 244 54.93 -20.43 52.88
CA GLN A 244 53.77 -20.27 53.80
C GLN A 244 53.96 -19.27 54.98
N LEU A 245 52.87 -18.71 55.56
CA LEU A 245 52.41 -18.94 56.97
C LEU A 245 51.35 -17.94 57.56
N SER A 246 50.25 -18.51 58.08
CA SER A 246 49.43 -18.18 59.29
C SER A 246 49.04 -16.73 59.74
N SER A 247 47.73 -16.50 59.97
CA SER A 247 47.09 -16.19 61.30
C SER A 247 45.87 -15.22 61.26
N ALA A 248 45.09 -15.20 62.35
CA ALA A 248 43.68 -14.78 62.46
C ALA A 248 43.37 -13.27 62.55
N GLY A 249 42.11 -12.88 62.24
CA GLY A 249 41.50 -11.59 62.62
C GLY A 249 40.46 -11.05 61.59
N PRO A 250 39.23 -10.64 62.00
CA PRO A 250 38.20 -10.20 61.05
C PRO A 250 38.10 -8.67 60.87
N PRO A 251 37.76 -8.20 59.65
CA PRO A 251 37.16 -6.88 59.45
C PRO A 251 35.81 -6.92 58.70
N SER A 252 34.98 -5.91 58.96
CA SER A 252 33.71 -5.63 58.28
C SER A 252 33.92 -5.01 56.86
N PRO A 253 32.90 -4.85 56.01
CA PRO A 253 33.07 -5.01 54.57
C PRO A 253 33.55 -3.77 53.80
N PRO A 254 34.39 -3.96 52.76
CA PRO A 254 34.61 -2.99 51.69
C PRO A 254 33.83 -3.37 50.41
N VAL A 255 33.02 -2.41 49.93
CA VAL A 255 32.68 -2.12 48.52
C VAL A 255 32.97 -3.24 47.49
N HIS A 256 31.94 -3.96 47.06
CA HIS A 256 32.07 -4.83 45.88
C HIS A 256 32.23 -4.01 44.60
N SER A 257 33.42 -4.09 44.01
CA SER A 257 33.77 -3.52 42.71
C SER A 257 33.09 -4.27 41.55
N ARG A 258 32.99 -3.60 40.40
CA ARG A 258 32.50 -4.16 39.12
C ARG A 258 33.25 -5.45 38.77
N ALA A 259 32.56 -6.60 38.81
CA ALA A 259 33.13 -7.90 38.48
C ALA A 259 32.12 -8.88 37.83
N THR A 260 31.20 -8.38 36.98
CA THR A 260 30.21 -9.19 36.25
C THR A 260 30.13 -8.91 34.74
N ALA A 261 30.80 -7.87 34.24
CA ALA A 261 30.71 -7.43 32.84
C ALA A 261 31.58 -8.25 31.85
N SER A 262 32.16 -9.38 32.27
CA SER A 262 33.17 -10.12 31.50
C SER A 262 32.62 -11.32 30.72
N THR A 263 31.39 -11.76 31.00
CA THR A 263 30.85 -13.05 30.51
C THR A 263 29.90 -12.91 29.31
N GLU A 264 29.46 -11.71 28.95
CA GLU A 264 28.48 -11.50 27.86
C GLU A 264 29.10 -11.43 26.45
N MET A 265 30.44 -11.42 26.35
CA MET A 265 31.14 -11.19 25.07
C MET A 265 31.06 -12.35 24.05
N GLU A 266 30.71 -13.56 24.48
CA GLU A 266 30.61 -14.74 23.59
C GLU A 266 29.27 -14.85 22.85
N ALA A 267 28.29 -13.98 23.15
CA ALA A 267 27.03 -13.95 22.41
C ALA A 267 27.25 -13.55 20.94
N GLY A 268 26.76 -14.39 20.03
CA GLY A 268 26.81 -14.15 18.58
C GLY A 268 26.21 -12.80 18.20
N LEU A 269 26.82 -12.10 17.25
CA LEU A 269 26.42 -10.72 16.90
C LEU A 269 25.00 -10.65 16.32
N THR A 270 24.62 -11.67 15.55
CA THR A 270 23.29 -11.81 14.95
C THR A 270 22.26 -12.38 15.94
N SER A 271 21.01 -11.99 15.77
CA SER A 271 19.84 -12.49 16.50
C SER A 271 18.65 -12.56 15.52
N GLU A 272 17.62 -13.36 15.84
CA GLU A 272 16.33 -13.28 15.11
C GLU A 272 15.64 -11.91 15.32
N ASP A 273 16.05 -11.15 16.34
CA ASP A 273 15.66 -9.76 16.55
C ASP A 273 16.76 -8.80 16.00
N PRO A 274 16.47 -7.98 14.97
CA PRO A 274 17.44 -7.04 14.43
C PRO A 274 17.71 -5.83 15.36
N ALA A 275 16.82 -5.53 16.32
CA ALA A 275 17.09 -4.52 17.35
C ALA A 275 18.14 -5.03 18.34
N VAL A 276 18.09 -6.32 18.73
CA VAL A 276 19.15 -6.97 19.53
C VAL A 276 20.47 -7.02 18.75
N THR A 277 20.42 -7.34 17.46
CA THR A 277 21.60 -7.28 16.57
C THR A 277 22.20 -5.87 16.53
N THR A 278 21.36 -4.84 16.46
CA THR A 278 21.79 -3.43 16.48
C THR A 278 22.40 -3.04 17.84
N ALA A 279 21.80 -3.44 18.96
CA ALA A 279 22.34 -3.15 20.29
C ALA A 279 23.70 -3.84 20.53
N ARG A 280 23.83 -5.13 20.14
CA ARG A 280 25.11 -5.86 20.15
C ARG A 280 26.15 -5.19 19.26
N LEU A 281 25.74 -4.62 18.12
CA LEU A 281 26.63 -3.86 17.24
C LEU A 281 27.04 -2.52 17.85
N GLU A 282 26.13 -1.73 18.45
CA GLU A 282 26.47 -0.48 19.13
C GLU A 282 27.48 -0.70 20.27
N ALA A 283 27.32 -1.77 21.05
CA ALA A 283 28.22 -2.13 22.14
C ALA A 283 29.62 -2.59 21.67
N ARG A 284 29.76 -3.15 20.46
CA ARG A 284 31.05 -3.60 19.93
C ARG A 284 31.92 -2.45 19.39
N PRO A 285 33.26 -2.46 19.59
CA PRO A 285 34.17 -1.45 19.04
C PRO A 285 34.03 -1.25 17.53
N ALA A 286 34.22 -0.02 17.04
CA ALA A 286 34.01 0.34 15.63
C ALA A 286 34.84 -0.50 14.63
N GLY A 287 36.04 -0.92 15.03
CA GLY A 287 36.94 -1.74 14.23
C GLY A 287 36.74 -3.27 14.33
N SER A 288 35.79 -3.78 15.13
CA SER A 288 35.65 -5.22 15.42
C SER A 288 35.06 -6.07 14.28
N LEU A 289 35.02 -5.54 13.06
CA LEU A 289 34.34 -6.07 11.87
C LEU A 289 35.12 -5.68 10.62
N SER A 290 35.01 -6.48 9.56
CA SER A 290 35.45 -6.06 8.23
C SER A 290 34.59 -4.91 7.70
N ALA A 291 35.10 -4.18 6.71
CA ALA A 291 34.28 -3.19 6.01
C ALA A 291 33.20 -3.86 5.14
N ARG A 292 33.42 -5.10 4.69
CA ARG A 292 32.48 -5.89 3.89
C ARG A 292 31.20 -6.22 4.67
N GLU A 293 31.30 -6.70 5.90
CA GLU A 293 30.15 -6.96 6.78
C GLU A 293 29.30 -5.70 7.00
N LEU A 294 29.95 -4.54 7.16
CA LEU A 294 29.26 -3.25 7.27
C LEU A 294 28.54 -2.86 5.96
N VAL A 295 29.14 -3.13 4.79
CA VAL A 295 28.49 -2.89 3.48
C VAL A 295 27.27 -3.79 3.29
N GLU A 296 27.32 -5.04 3.73
CA GLU A 296 26.20 -5.99 3.62
C GLU A 296 24.96 -5.52 4.41
N TRP A 297 25.16 -4.83 5.54
CA TRP A 297 24.07 -4.24 6.34
C TRP A 297 23.45 -2.97 5.78
N LEU A 298 24.05 -2.30 4.78
CA LEU A 298 23.37 -1.20 4.08
C LEU A 298 22.10 -1.68 3.35
N GLY A 299 22.03 -2.98 3.04
CA GLY A 299 20.87 -3.66 2.42
C GLY A 299 19.95 -4.42 3.38
N ASP A 300 19.91 -4.05 4.66
CA ASP A 300 19.02 -4.67 5.65
C ASP A 300 17.71 -3.89 5.86
N PRO A 301 16.52 -4.53 5.99
CA PRO A 301 15.27 -3.83 6.24
C PRO A 301 15.25 -3.01 7.55
N HIS A 302 16.07 -3.32 8.56
CA HIS A 302 16.07 -2.59 9.83
C HIS A 302 16.83 -1.26 9.75
N GLU A 303 16.10 -0.13 9.78
CA GLU A 303 16.65 1.23 9.63
C GLU A 303 17.79 1.56 10.61
N PRO A 304 17.70 1.29 11.93
CA PRO A 304 18.80 1.52 12.87
C PRO A 304 20.11 0.83 12.47
N LEU A 305 20.03 -0.41 11.98
CA LEU A 305 21.19 -1.20 11.57
C LEU A 305 21.86 -0.60 10.33
N ARG A 306 21.07 -0.19 9.31
CA ARG A 306 21.60 0.53 8.13
C ARG A 306 22.30 1.83 8.53
N VAL A 307 21.64 2.65 9.36
CA VAL A 307 22.15 3.95 9.80
C VAL A 307 23.47 3.81 10.57
N LEU A 308 23.58 2.80 11.43
CA LEU A 308 24.78 2.48 12.19
C LEU A 308 25.92 1.94 11.30
N ALA A 309 25.59 1.08 10.34
CA ALA A 309 26.54 0.55 9.36
C ALA A 309 27.11 1.68 8.47
N ARG A 310 26.25 2.54 7.90
CA ARG A 310 26.64 3.74 7.15
C ARG A 310 27.54 4.66 7.97
N ARG A 311 27.23 4.87 9.26
CA ARG A 311 28.06 5.69 10.16
C ARG A 311 29.46 5.11 10.33
N ARG A 312 29.58 3.81 10.63
CA ARG A 312 30.87 3.10 10.77
C ARG A 312 31.67 3.04 9.47
N LEU A 313 31.03 3.04 8.30
CA LEU A 313 31.71 3.14 7.01
C LEU A 313 32.28 4.54 6.76
N LEU A 314 31.51 5.60 7.05
CA LEU A 314 31.98 7.00 6.99
C LEU A 314 33.15 7.26 7.96
N GLU A 315 33.10 6.69 9.17
CA GLU A 315 34.16 6.75 10.18
C GLU A 315 35.48 6.12 9.69
N ARG A 316 35.44 5.10 8.82
CA ARG A 316 36.62 4.34 8.36
C ARG A 316 37.33 4.90 7.13
N LYS A 317 36.64 5.70 6.29
CA LYS A 317 37.17 6.30 5.04
C LYS A 317 37.82 5.31 4.05
N ASP A 318 37.45 4.04 4.10
CA ASP A 318 38.05 2.95 3.31
C ASP A 318 37.58 3.00 1.83
N PRO A 319 38.47 3.25 0.84
CA PRO A 319 38.07 3.34 -0.57
C PRO A 319 37.54 2.03 -1.15
N GLU A 320 38.02 0.88 -0.66
CA GLU A 320 37.56 -0.43 -1.11
C GLU A 320 36.18 -0.76 -0.53
N ALA A 321 35.92 -0.36 0.72
CA ALA A 321 34.58 -0.40 1.31
C ALA A 321 33.58 0.44 0.52
N LEU A 322 33.99 1.63 0.06
CA LEU A 322 33.17 2.50 -0.79
C LEU A 322 32.92 1.85 -2.16
N ARG A 323 33.95 1.28 -2.80
CA ARG A 323 33.82 0.53 -4.06
C ARG A 323 32.89 -0.69 -3.93
N LEU A 324 32.92 -1.39 -2.79
CA LEU A 324 31.97 -2.44 -2.46
C LEU A 324 30.54 -1.87 -2.27
N ALA A 325 30.37 -0.77 -1.54
CA ALA A 325 29.07 -0.12 -1.36
C ALA A 325 28.46 0.38 -2.67
N MET A 326 29.27 0.78 -3.65
CA MET A 326 28.81 1.16 -4.99
C MET A 326 28.09 0.01 -5.72
N HIS A 327 28.31 -1.25 -5.35
CA HIS A 327 27.56 -2.39 -5.92
C HIS A 327 26.06 -2.31 -5.62
N TRP A 328 25.65 -1.61 -4.55
CA TRP A 328 24.24 -1.35 -4.27
C TRP A 328 23.60 -0.34 -5.23
N LEU A 329 24.38 0.53 -5.88
CA LEU A 329 23.85 1.45 -6.90
C LEU A 329 23.27 0.69 -8.10
N ASP A 330 23.84 -0.47 -8.43
CA ASP A 330 23.38 -1.34 -9.51
C ASP A 330 22.18 -2.23 -9.11
N GLU A 331 21.76 -2.23 -7.84
CA GLU A 331 20.74 -3.15 -7.33
C GLU A 331 19.49 -2.42 -6.76
N PRO A 332 18.59 -1.90 -7.63
CA PRO A 332 17.40 -1.14 -7.23
C PRO A 332 16.35 -1.95 -6.46
N ARG A 333 16.51 -3.27 -6.39
CA ARG A 333 15.53 -4.19 -5.77
C ARG A 333 15.93 -4.59 -4.35
N VAL A 334 16.85 -3.84 -3.75
CA VAL A 334 17.00 -3.72 -2.30
C VAL A 334 16.33 -2.44 -1.83
N PRO A 335 15.26 -2.50 -1.02
CA PRO A 335 14.74 -1.30 -0.36
C PRO A 335 15.85 -0.60 0.42
N HIS A 336 15.98 0.71 0.20
CA HIS A 336 16.95 1.60 0.83
C HIS A 336 18.43 1.44 0.45
N ALA A 337 18.95 0.31 -0.04
CA ALA A 337 20.40 0.16 -0.22
C ALA A 337 20.98 1.13 -1.27
N GLN A 338 20.25 1.42 -2.35
CA GLN A 338 20.64 2.46 -3.30
C GLN A 338 20.74 3.84 -2.63
N ASP A 339 19.80 4.18 -1.75
CA ASP A 339 19.76 5.48 -1.06
C ASP A 339 20.78 5.56 0.07
N GLU A 340 21.06 4.46 0.76
CA GLU A 340 22.12 4.33 1.76
C GLU A 340 23.51 4.42 1.14
N ALA A 341 23.75 3.71 0.02
CA ALA A 341 24.99 3.82 -0.74
C ALA A 341 25.15 5.21 -1.35
N ARG A 342 24.06 5.81 -1.87
CA ARG A 342 24.09 7.21 -2.35
C ARG A 342 24.39 8.18 -1.21
N ALA A 343 23.74 8.06 -0.04
CA ALA A 343 23.99 8.90 1.13
C ALA A 343 25.37 8.67 1.78
N LEU A 344 25.99 7.50 1.57
CA LEU A 344 27.40 7.24 1.90
C LEU A 344 28.33 7.97 0.91
N LEU A 345 28.03 7.91 -0.38
CA LEU A 345 28.80 8.50 -1.48
C LEU A 345 28.58 10.03 -1.67
N GLU A 346 27.53 10.61 -1.09
CA GLU A 346 27.28 12.06 -1.02
C GLU A 346 27.91 12.71 0.21
N ARG A 347 28.36 11.91 1.19
CA ARG A 347 28.94 12.36 2.46
C ARG A 347 30.41 11.98 2.59
N LEU A 348 31.06 11.75 1.45
CA LEU A 348 32.47 11.38 1.36
C LEU A 348 33.38 12.44 1.97
N ASN A 349 34.44 11.96 2.61
CA ASN A 349 35.56 12.77 3.09
C ASN A 349 36.87 12.06 2.68
N VAL A 350 36.92 11.76 1.38
CA VAL A 350 37.99 11.13 0.60
C VAL A 350 38.03 11.81 -0.78
N ASP A 351 39.07 11.57 -1.56
CA ASP A 351 39.19 12.13 -2.90
C ASP A 351 38.17 11.49 -3.87
N GLU A 352 37.17 12.26 -4.30
CA GLU A 352 36.16 11.83 -5.26
C GLU A 352 36.75 11.55 -6.65
N VAL A 353 37.80 12.28 -7.04
CA VAL A 353 38.42 12.24 -8.37
C VAL A 353 39.30 11.00 -8.51
N ASP A 354 40.11 10.67 -7.51
CA ASP A 354 40.86 9.41 -7.47
C ASP A 354 39.89 8.20 -7.50
N LEU A 355 38.84 8.20 -6.68
CA LEU A 355 37.85 7.12 -6.68
C LEU A 355 37.11 7.01 -8.04
N ALA A 356 36.72 8.13 -8.65
CA ALA A 356 36.12 8.15 -9.99
C ALA A 356 37.10 7.67 -11.08
N THR A 357 38.39 8.02 -10.97
CA THR A 357 39.45 7.56 -11.88
C THR A 357 39.59 6.05 -11.82
N ARG A 358 39.67 5.46 -10.61
CA ARG A 358 39.74 4.00 -10.40
C ARG A 358 38.52 3.28 -10.96
N VAL A 359 37.32 3.86 -10.81
CA VAL A 359 36.08 3.30 -11.36
C VAL A 359 36.07 3.32 -12.90
N LEU A 360 36.54 4.41 -13.53
CA LEU A 360 36.54 4.58 -14.99
C LEU A 360 37.73 3.91 -15.71
N ALA A 361 38.75 3.48 -14.96
CA ALA A 361 39.88 2.68 -15.43
C ALA A 361 39.52 1.19 -15.62
N ALA A 362 38.65 0.65 -14.76
CA ALA A 362 38.02 -0.65 -14.97
C ALA A 362 36.90 -0.56 -16.03
N LEU A 363 36.28 -1.70 -16.37
CA LEU A 363 34.95 -1.73 -16.99
C LEU A 363 33.91 -1.38 -15.88
N PRO A 364 33.26 -0.20 -15.93
CA PRO A 364 32.43 0.26 -14.83
C PRO A 364 31.01 -0.30 -14.96
N ARG A 365 30.37 -0.64 -13.83
CA ARG A 365 28.95 -1.00 -13.80
C ARG A 365 28.07 0.25 -13.94
N PRO A 366 26.85 0.17 -14.52
CA PRO A 366 26.01 1.34 -14.81
C PRO A 366 25.83 2.33 -13.64
N GLY A 367 25.52 1.86 -12.42
CA GLY A 367 25.37 2.71 -11.23
C GLY A 367 26.69 3.35 -10.78
N SER A 368 27.79 2.60 -10.86
CA SER A 368 29.13 3.12 -10.57
C SER A 368 29.62 4.15 -11.59
N LEU A 369 29.33 3.92 -12.88
CA LEU A 369 29.58 4.85 -13.98
C LEU A 369 28.75 6.13 -13.81
N ALA A 370 27.45 6.00 -13.54
CA ALA A 370 26.57 7.15 -13.31
C ALA A 370 26.99 7.99 -12.09
N TRP A 371 27.65 7.40 -11.07
CA TRP A 371 28.31 8.19 -10.02
C TRP A 371 29.58 8.87 -10.52
N ALA A 372 30.54 8.12 -11.09
CA ALA A 372 31.83 8.66 -11.52
C ALA A 372 31.69 9.74 -12.61
N ALA A 373 30.72 9.58 -13.52
CA ALA A 373 30.39 10.55 -14.54
C ALA A 373 29.78 11.84 -13.96
N ARG A 374 28.95 11.75 -12.91
CA ARG A 374 28.48 12.94 -12.18
C ARG A 374 29.61 13.64 -11.43
N VAL A 375 30.61 12.92 -10.90
CA VAL A 375 31.82 13.53 -10.34
C VAL A 375 32.60 14.25 -11.44
N ALA A 376 32.81 13.64 -12.61
CA ALA A 376 33.50 14.25 -13.74
C ALA A 376 32.87 15.58 -14.17
N VAL A 377 31.54 15.65 -14.28
CA VAL A 377 30.80 16.89 -14.61
C VAL A 377 30.84 17.90 -13.44
N LYS A 378 30.60 17.44 -12.20
CA LYS A 378 30.63 18.28 -10.98
C LYS A 378 31.97 19.02 -10.81
N GLN A 379 33.08 18.34 -11.12
CA GLN A 379 34.44 18.84 -10.93
C GLN A 379 35.05 19.43 -12.22
N GLY A 380 34.33 19.42 -13.36
CA GLY A 380 34.85 19.87 -14.66
C GLY A 380 36.07 19.09 -15.15
N HIS A 381 36.22 17.82 -14.75
CA HIS A 381 37.47 17.09 -14.93
C HIS A 381 37.59 16.45 -16.31
N GLU A 382 38.11 17.21 -17.27
CA GLU A 382 38.11 16.88 -18.71
C GLU A 382 38.64 15.47 -19.05
N THR A 383 39.70 14.97 -18.40
CA THR A 383 40.19 13.59 -18.64
C THR A 383 39.15 12.51 -18.33
N LEU A 384 38.31 12.73 -17.30
CA LEU A 384 37.23 11.81 -16.93
C LEU A 384 36.02 12.03 -17.85
N LEU A 385 35.73 13.28 -18.24
CA LEU A 385 34.68 13.59 -19.22
C LEU A 385 34.97 12.95 -20.58
N ALA A 386 36.19 13.03 -21.11
CA ALA A 386 36.60 12.36 -22.34
C ALA A 386 36.39 10.83 -22.27
N ARG A 387 36.70 10.20 -21.14
CA ARG A 387 36.44 8.77 -20.90
C ARG A 387 34.95 8.45 -20.85
N VAL A 388 34.14 9.29 -20.20
CA VAL A 388 32.66 9.13 -20.13
C VAL A 388 32.02 9.36 -21.50
N ARG A 389 32.45 10.36 -22.28
CA ARG A 389 32.02 10.60 -23.66
C ARG A 389 32.30 9.40 -24.56
N THR A 390 33.43 8.71 -24.35
CA THR A 390 33.73 7.44 -25.05
C THR A 390 32.77 6.32 -24.63
N LEU A 391 32.47 6.18 -23.34
CA LEU A 391 31.53 5.17 -22.83
C LEU A 391 30.07 5.44 -23.24
N ALA A 392 29.71 6.66 -23.62
CA ALA A 392 28.41 6.98 -24.17
C ALA A 392 28.16 6.37 -25.57
N SER A 393 29.18 5.82 -26.23
CA SER A 393 29.08 5.03 -27.48
C SER A 393 29.41 3.53 -27.28
N HIS A 394 29.34 3.02 -26.04
CA HIS A 394 29.59 1.62 -25.72
C HIS A 394 28.50 0.67 -26.29
N PRO A 395 28.82 -0.56 -26.73
CA PRO A 395 27.81 -1.49 -27.29
C PRO A 395 26.68 -1.86 -26.33
N GLU A 396 26.94 -1.92 -25.02
CA GLU A 396 25.89 -2.17 -24.02
C GLU A 396 25.10 -0.88 -23.69
N ALA A 397 23.78 -0.92 -23.92
CA ALA A 397 22.88 0.23 -23.72
C ALA A 397 22.87 0.76 -22.28
N ALA A 398 22.97 -0.12 -21.28
CA ALA A 398 23.01 0.28 -19.86
C ALA A 398 24.23 1.17 -19.53
N ILE A 399 25.36 0.97 -20.22
CA ILE A 399 26.58 1.78 -20.09
C ILE A 399 26.41 3.12 -20.81
N ARG A 400 25.84 3.13 -22.03
CA ARG A 400 25.52 4.39 -22.74
C ARG A 400 24.60 5.27 -21.90
N ARG A 401 23.49 4.68 -21.42
CA ARG A 401 22.52 5.31 -20.54
C ARG A 401 23.17 5.90 -19.28
N ALA A 402 24.03 5.13 -18.61
CA ALA A 402 24.72 5.57 -17.40
C ALA A 402 25.67 6.75 -17.65
N ALA A 403 26.43 6.76 -18.75
CA ALA A 403 27.24 7.90 -19.15
C ALA A 403 26.36 9.14 -19.44
N LEU A 404 25.34 8.98 -20.29
CA LEU A 404 24.41 10.04 -20.69
C LEU A 404 23.69 10.68 -19.50
N SER A 405 23.34 9.90 -18.46
CA SER A 405 22.68 10.40 -17.23
C SER A 405 23.44 11.53 -16.51
N ALA A 406 24.75 11.66 -16.76
CA ALA A 406 25.57 12.79 -16.34
C ALA A 406 25.86 13.78 -17.48
N LEU A 407 26.16 13.30 -18.69
CA LEU A 407 26.52 14.17 -19.82
C LEU A 407 25.40 15.12 -20.25
N VAL A 408 24.13 14.84 -19.93
CA VAL A 408 23.00 15.79 -20.07
C VAL A 408 23.20 17.11 -19.31
N PHE A 409 24.12 17.18 -18.36
CA PHE A 409 24.49 18.38 -17.62
C PHE A 409 25.79 19.05 -18.11
N ASP A 410 26.51 18.43 -19.05
CA ASP A 410 27.75 18.96 -19.63
C ASP A 410 27.44 19.71 -20.95
N PRO A 411 27.65 21.04 -21.02
CA PRO A 411 27.35 21.83 -22.21
C PRO A 411 28.06 21.35 -23.48
N ASP A 412 29.28 20.82 -23.35
CA ASP A 412 30.15 20.42 -24.46
C ASP A 412 29.78 19.04 -25.01
N SER A 413 29.14 18.19 -24.20
CA SER A 413 28.60 16.89 -24.62
C SER A 413 27.24 16.97 -25.30
N ARG A 414 26.62 18.15 -25.44
CA ARG A 414 25.25 18.30 -25.94
C ARG A 414 25.01 17.64 -27.30
N GLY A 415 25.92 17.80 -28.26
CA GLY A 415 25.79 17.17 -29.58
C GLY A 415 25.76 15.63 -29.52
N LEU A 416 26.52 15.03 -28.59
CA LEU A 416 26.50 13.59 -28.34
C LEU A 416 25.20 13.16 -27.64
N VAL A 417 24.72 13.96 -26.67
CA VAL A 417 23.46 13.72 -25.94
C VAL A 417 22.26 13.75 -26.89
N LEU A 418 22.19 14.72 -27.81
CA LEU A 418 21.11 14.82 -28.78
C LEU A 418 21.14 13.68 -29.81
N LYS A 419 22.34 13.27 -30.25
CA LYS A 419 22.52 12.10 -31.11
C LYS A 419 22.03 10.79 -30.46
N ALA A 420 21.95 10.71 -29.13
CA ALA A 420 21.38 9.55 -28.45
C ALA A 420 19.83 9.44 -28.57
N LEU A 421 19.15 10.34 -29.30
CA LEU A 421 17.81 10.08 -29.85
C LEU A 421 17.83 9.07 -31.02
N ASP A 422 18.97 8.89 -31.69
CA ASP A 422 19.14 7.89 -32.75
C ASP A 422 19.44 6.48 -32.21
N ASP A 423 19.50 6.31 -30.88
CA ASP A 423 19.81 5.03 -30.23
C ASP A 423 18.67 4.03 -30.38
N GLU A 424 18.99 2.76 -30.63
CA GLU A 424 18.00 1.68 -30.75
C GLU A 424 17.26 1.40 -29.43
N ASP A 425 17.93 1.61 -28.28
CA ASP A 425 17.39 1.31 -26.96
C ASP A 425 16.50 2.45 -26.42
N THR A 426 15.23 2.12 -26.13
CA THR A 426 14.23 3.05 -25.60
C THR A 426 14.63 3.70 -24.28
N ALA A 427 15.37 2.99 -23.42
CA ALA A 427 15.83 3.49 -22.13
C ALA A 427 17.07 4.41 -22.25
N VAL A 428 17.83 4.33 -23.35
CA VAL A 428 18.84 5.34 -23.71
C VAL A 428 18.17 6.63 -24.17
N ARG A 429 17.25 6.56 -25.16
CA ARG A 429 16.49 7.73 -25.64
C ARG A 429 15.72 8.42 -24.51
N ALA A 430 15.21 7.66 -23.55
CA ALA A 430 14.51 8.14 -22.36
C ALA A 430 15.34 9.04 -21.41
N GLU A 431 16.69 8.98 -21.43
CA GLU A 431 17.52 9.92 -20.65
C GLU A 431 17.61 11.30 -21.34
N VAL A 432 17.63 11.31 -22.68
CA VAL A 432 17.62 12.54 -23.49
C VAL A 432 16.28 13.24 -23.35
N ILE A 433 15.18 12.51 -23.49
CA ILE A 433 13.82 13.00 -23.24
C ILE A 433 13.67 13.45 -21.78
N GLY A 434 14.23 12.70 -20.83
CA GLY A 434 14.28 13.11 -19.42
C GLY A 434 15.06 14.41 -19.18
N ALA A 435 16.03 14.78 -20.03
CA ALA A 435 16.70 16.08 -19.96
C ALA A 435 15.84 17.22 -20.52
N TRP A 436 15.08 16.97 -21.60
CA TRP A 436 14.05 17.89 -22.11
C TRP A 436 12.95 18.17 -21.07
N GLU A 437 12.36 17.13 -20.49
CA GLU A 437 11.30 17.23 -19.47
C GLU A 437 11.74 18.02 -18.22
N ARG A 438 13.02 17.93 -17.84
CA ARG A 438 13.62 18.72 -16.73
C ARG A 438 13.84 20.20 -17.07
N ARG A 439 13.54 20.62 -18.31
CA ARG A 439 13.78 21.92 -18.94
C ARG A 439 15.28 22.30 -19.01
N PRO A 440 15.90 22.31 -20.21
CA PRO A 440 17.27 22.76 -20.38
C PRO A 440 17.51 24.19 -19.85
N ARG A 441 18.68 24.44 -19.27
CA ARG A 441 18.98 25.66 -18.49
C ARG A 441 19.19 26.94 -19.29
N SER A 442 19.31 26.87 -20.61
CA SER A 442 19.55 28.02 -21.49
C SER A 442 18.73 27.92 -22.75
N THR A 443 18.26 29.05 -23.28
CA THR A 443 17.38 29.11 -24.46
C THR A 443 17.98 28.39 -25.67
N ALA A 444 19.30 28.49 -25.88
CA ALA A 444 20.01 27.74 -26.91
C ALA A 444 19.88 26.21 -26.71
N ALA A 445 20.05 25.70 -25.49
CA ALA A 445 19.87 24.29 -25.23
C ALA A 445 18.39 23.85 -25.34
N VAL A 446 17.42 24.71 -24.99
CA VAL A 446 16.00 24.43 -25.24
C VAL A 446 15.74 24.32 -26.76
N GLN A 447 16.30 25.24 -27.56
CA GLN A 447 16.22 25.19 -29.02
C GLN A 447 16.82 23.90 -29.59
N ASP A 448 18.06 23.55 -29.20
CA ASP A 448 18.76 22.37 -29.72
C ASP A 448 17.99 21.08 -29.41
N PHE A 449 17.49 20.92 -28.17
CA PHE A 449 16.68 19.76 -27.77
C PHE A 449 15.35 19.71 -28.51
N ALA A 450 14.66 20.85 -28.67
CA ALA A 450 13.37 20.88 -29.36
C ALA A 450 13.53 20.53 -30.85
N SER A 451 14.55 21.07 -31.52
CA SER A 451 14.82 20.79 -32.93
C SER A 451 15.21 19.32 -33.15
N ALA A 452 16.00 18.74 -32.24
CA ALA A 452 16.35 17.32 -32.29
C ALA A 452 15.13 16.40 -32.06
N LEU A 453 14.22 16.77 -31.15
CA LEU A 453 12.98 16.04 -30.91
C LEU A 453 12.01 16.13 -32.10
N VAL A 454 11.85 17.31 -32.73
CA VAL A 454 11.05 17.44 -33.95
C VAL A 454 11.64 16.63 -35.11
N ALA A 455 12.97 16.62 -35.28
CA ALA A 455 13.64 15.76 -36.27
C ALA A 455 13.54 14.25 -35.93
N PHE A 456 13.31 13.90 -34.67
CA PHE A 456 13.06 12.53 -34.22
C PHE A 456 11.59 12.09 -34.42
N ALA A 457 10.65 13.01 -34.66
CA ALA A 457 9.21 12.75 -34.71
C ALA A 457 8.78 11.50 -35.53
N PRO A 458 9.29 11.24 -36.75
CA PRO A 458 8.88 10.06 -37.54
C PRO A 458 9.32 8.71 -36.96
N ARG A 459 10.11 8.70 -35.88
CA ARG A 459 10.63 7.52 -35.18
C ARG A 459 10.14 7.40 -33.73
N ALA A 460 9.29 8.33 -33.28
CA ALA A 460 8.70 8.30 -31.94
C ALA A 460 7.60 7.24 -31.86
N THR A 461 7.86 6.14 -31.13
CA THR A 461 6.93 5.01 -31.06
C THR A 461 6.19 4.93 -29.74
N SER A 462 6.89 5.12 -28.62
CA SER A 462 6.30 5.10 -27.28
C SER A 462 5.55 6.40 -26.96
N LEU A 463 4.54 6.30 -26.11
CA LEU A 463 3.73 7.45 -25.63
C LEU A 463 4.61 8.62 -25.13
N ARG A 464 5.67 8.32 -24.38
CA ARG A 464 6.56 9.36 -23.82
C ARG A 464 7.37 10.07 -24.92
N GLU A 465 7.78 9.36 -25.96
CA GLU A 465 8.44 9.94 -27.13
C GLU A 465 7.47 10.85 -27.90
N ARG A 466 6.28 10.34 -28.27
CA ARG A 466 5.29 11.11 -29.06
C ARG A 466 4.82 12.37 -28.31
N ARG A 467 4.64 12.27 -26.98
CA ARG A 467 4.33 13.43 -26.13
C ARG A 467 5.50 14.41 -26.00
N ALA A 468 6.74 13.94 -25.89
CA ALA A 468 7.92 14.81 -25.88
C ALA A 468 8.05 15.57 -27.21
N VAL A 469 7.86 14.88 -28.34
CA VAL A 469 7.77 15.46 -29.69
C VAL A 469 6.70 16.54 -29.75
N ALA A 470 5.46 16.25 -29.30
CA ALA A 470 4.39 17.24 -29.27
C ALA A 470 4.75 18.50 -28.45
N THR A 471 5.39 18.34 -27.28
CA THR A 471 5.86 19.51 -26.49
C THR A 471 7.01 20.27 -27.14
N ALA A 472 7.88 19.61 -27.90
CA ALA A 472 8.96 20.25 -28.65
C ALA A 472 8.43 20.98 -29.89
N ALA A 473 7.47 20.40 -30.60
CA ALA A 473 6.77 21.01 -31.71
C ALA A 473 5.96 22.24 -31.27
N ALA A 474 5.30 22.18 -30.11
CA ALA A 474 4.64 23.33 -29.50
C ALA A 474 5.61 24.48 -29.17
N TYR A 475 6.80 24.17 -28.65
CA TYR A 475 7.83 25.18 -28.37
C TYR A 475 8.45 25.79 -29.64
N LEU A 476 8.49 25.06 -30.75
CA LEU A 476 9.04 25.52 -32.04
C LEU A 476 7.99 26.05 -33.01
N GLU A 477 6.71 26.08 -32.62
CA GLU A 477 5.60 26.45 -33.50
C GLU A 477 5.59 25.59 -34.79
N ALA A 478 5.90 24.30 -34.66
CA ALA A 478 6.02 23.36 -35.78
C ALA A 478 4.65 22.74 -36.14
N SER A 479 3.97 23.30 -37.14
CA SER A 479 2.59 22.96 -37.50
C SER A 479 2.38 21.49 -37.91
N GLU A 480 3.20 20.92 -38.80
CA GLU A 480 3.03 19.55 -39.29
C GLU A 480 3.10 18.49 -38.16
N PRO A 481 4.13 18.48 -37.27
CA PRO A 481 4.13 17.59 -36.11
C PRO A 481 2.98 17.80 -35.13
N LEU A 482 2.49 19.04 -34.97
CA LEU A 482 1.32 19.33 -34.12
C LEU A 482 0.01 18.78 -34.72
N LEU A 483 -0.18 18.93 -36.04
CA LEU A 483 -1.33 18.37 -36.76
C LEU A 483 -1.31 16.83 -36.79
N HIS A 484 -0.12 16.22 -36.81
CA HIS A 484 -0.02 14.77 -36.62
C HIS A 484 -0.37 14.36 -35.19
N ALA A 485 0.13 15.10 -34.19
CA ALA A 485 -0.09 14.80 -32.78
C ALA A 485 -1.52 15.09 -32.27
N SER A 486 -2.32 15.95 -32.94
CA SER A 486 -3.75 16.15 -32.60
C SER A 486 -4.63 14.95 -32.97
N GLN A 487 -4.13 14.09 -33.87
CA GLN A 487 -4.76 12.86 -34.37
C GLN A 487 -4.11 11.59 -33.79
N ASP A 488 -3.24 11.71 -32.77
CA ASP A 488 -2.64 10.57 -32.05
C ASP A 488 -3.72 9.72 -31.36
N GLU A 489 -3.50 8.41 -31.19
CA GLU A 489 -4.44 7.53 -30.48
C GLU A 489 -4.56 7.85 -28.97
N ASP A 490 -3.51 8.43 -28.36
CA ASP A 490 -3.48 8.72 -26.92
C ASP A 490 -4.00 10.14 -26.61
N PRO A 491 -5.06 10.29 -25.78
CA PRO A 491 -5.60 11.60 -25.42
C PRO A 491 -4.61 12.56 -24.78
N SER A 492 -3.54 12.08 -24.13
CA SER A 492 -2.53 12.93 -23.49
C SER A 492 -1.47 13.47 -24.47
N VAL A 493 -1.35 12.90 -25.67
CA VAL A 493 -0.61 13.49 -26.80
C VAL A 493 -1.51 14.50 -27.51
N ARG A 494 -2.73 14.08 -27.87
CA ARG A 494 -3.75 14.95 -28.49
C ARG A 494 -3.98 16.22 -27.69
N ALA A 495 -4.11 16.14 -26.37
CA ALA A 495 -4.32 17.30 -25.50
C ALA A 495 -3.17 18.33 -25.56
N VAL A 496 -1.91 17.87 -25.66
CA VAL A 496 -0.75 18.77 -25.82
C VAL A 496 -0.78 19.46 -27.18
N ALA A 497 -1.11 18.72 -28.23
CA ALA A 497 -1.18 19.24 -29.59
C ALA A 497 -2.35 20.22 -29.78
N LEU A 498 -3.56 19.86 -29.34
CA LEU A 498 -4.76 20.71 -29.40
C LEU A 498 -4.58 22.00 -28.59
N GLN A 499 -3.95 21.94 -27.41
CA GLN A 499 -3.65 23.13 -26.62
C GLN A 499 -2.65 24.05 -27.33
N ALA A 500 -1.62 23.49 -27.98
CA ALA A 500 -0.66 24.26 -28.77
C ALA A 500 -1.34 24.92 -29.99
N LEU A 501 -2.09 24.14 -30.78
CA LEU A 501 -2.86 24.63 -31.93
C LEU A 501 -3.87 25.71 -31.54
N ALA A 502 -4.55 25.57 -30.41
CA ALA A 502 -5.46 26.60 -29.88
C ALA A 502 -4.70 27.88 -29.49
N SER A 503 -3.52 27.76 -28.87
CA SER A 503 -2.69 28.91 -28.47
C SER A 503 -2.01 29.65 -29.62
N LEU A 504 -1.89 29.00 -30.79
CA LEU A 504 -1.28 29.54 -32.02
C LEU A 504 -2.33 30.00 -33.06
N ASP A 505 -3.62 29.91 -32.73
CA ASP A 505 -4.76 30.20 -33.63
C ASP A 505 -4.77 29.32 -34.91
N TRP A 506 -4.32 28.06 -34.78
CA TRP A 506 -4.25 27.05 -35.85
C TRP A 506 -5.27 25.92 -35.70
N LEU A 507 -5.99 25.86 -34.58
CA LEU A 507 -7.05 24.88 -34.34
C LEU A 507 -8.31 25.27 -35.13
N THR A 508 -8.78 24.40 -36.03
CA THR A 508 -10.02 24.70 -36.78
C THR A 508 -11.25 24.66 -35.88
N GLU A 509 -12.28 25.43 -36.23
CA GLU A 509 -13.56 25.43 -35.51
C GLU A 509 -14.19 24.02 -35.42
N THR A 510 -14.04 23.22 -36.48
CA THR A 510 -14.46 21.81 -36.49
C THR A 510 -13.70 20.93 -35.49
N GLU A 511 -12.41 21.15 -35.31
CA GLU A 511 -11.61 20.43 -34.30
C GLU A 511 -11.91 20.93 -32.88
N ARG A 512 -12.13 22.24 -32.70
CA ARG A 512 -12.57 22.84 -31.43
C ARG A 512 -13.90 22.24 -30.97
N GLN A 513 -14.91 22.22 -31.84
CA GLN A 513 -16.22 21.62 -31.53
C GLN A 513 -16.13 20.12 -31.24
N HIS A 514 -15.29 19.37 -31.97
CA HIS A 514 -15.08 17.95 -31.70
C HIS A 514 -14.35 17.70 -30.36
N ALA A 515 -13.35 18.51 -30.02
CA ALA A 515 -12.64 18.41 -28.75
C ALA A 515 -13.49 18.85 -27.56
N GLU A 516 -14.30 19.91 -27.69
CA GLU A 516 -15.29 20.35 -26.70
C GLU A 516 -16.36 19.28 -26.40
N SER A 517 -16.76 18.51 -27.40
CA SER A 517 -17.80 17.47 -27.26
C SER A 517 -17.26 16.07 -26.93
N HIS A 518 -15.93 15.91 -26.83
CA HIS A 518 -15.30 14.61 -26.56
C HIS A 518 -15.61 14.10 -25.15
N GLU A 519 -15.75 12.79 -24.99
CA GLU A 519 -15.96 12.16 -23.68
C GLU A 519 -14.79 12.37 -22.69
N ASP A 520 -13.58 12.61 -23.18
CA ASP A 520 -12.37 12.72 -22.35
C ASP A 520 -12.20 14.16 -21.81
N PRO A 521 -12.20 14.36 -20.48
CA PRO A 521 -12.02 15.68 -19.89
C PRO A 521 -10.67 16.35 -20.20
N TRP A 522 -9.62 15.60 -20.55
CA TRP A 522 -8.32 16.18 -20.93
C TRP A 522 -8.38 16.87 -22.28
N LEU A 523 -9.21 16.37 -23.21
CA LEU A 523 -9.41 16.97 -24.54
C LEU A 523 -10.30 18.21 -24.44
N ARG A 524 -11.41 18.13 -23.68
CA ARG A 524 -12.25 19.30 -23.39
C ARG A 524 -11.47 20.42 -22.69
N ALA A 525 -10.58 20.07 -21.75
CA ALA A 525 -9.72 21.04 -21.07
C ALA A 525 -8.55 21.58 -21.92
N ALA A 526 -8.18 20.91 -23.02
CA ALA A 526 -7.08 21.35 -23.88
C ALA A 526 -7.46 22.51 -24.81
N VAL A 527 -8.70 22.53 -25.30
CA VAL A 527 -9.23 23.57 -26.22
C VAL A 527 -9.97 24.71 -25.51
N LEU A 528 -10.10 24.62 -24.19
CA LEU A 528 -10.79 25.57 -23.32
C LEU A 528 -10.24 27.00 -23.51
N ASP A 529 -11.13 27.90 -23.92
CA ASP A 529 -10.86 29.32 -24.18
C ASP A 529 -11.67 30.24 -23.24
N VAL A 530 -11.46 31.55 -23.38
CA VAL A 530 -12.04 32.57 -22.49
C VAL A 530 -13.57 32.66 -22.63
N ASP A 531 -14.09 32.44 -23.84
CA ASP A 531 -15.50 32.55 -24.19
C ASP A 531 -16.32 31.32 -23.75
N SER A 532 -15.78 30.12 -23.97
CA SER A 532 -16.37 28.85 -23.51
C SER A 532 -16.32 28.70 -21.99
N ALA A 533 -15.35 29.30 -21.29
CA ALA A 533 -15.07 29.08 -19.88
C ALA A 533 -16.29 29.23 -18.95
N ALA A 534 -17.14 30.25 -19.13
CA ALA A 534 -18.32 30.42 -18.29
C ALA A 534 -19.36 29.30 -18.48
N ARG A 535 -19.62 28.93 -19.73
CA ARG A 535 -20.52 27.82 -20.11
C ARG A 535 -20.00 26.51 -19.55
N VAL A 536 -18.74 26.18 -19.80
CA VAL A 536 -18.09 24.93 -19.36
C VAL A 536 -18.05 24.83 -17.83
N CYS A 537 -17.72 25.93 -17.13
CA CYS A 537 -17.70 25.99 -15.66
C CYS A 537 -19.07 25.67 -15.03
N LEU A 538 -20.16 26.05 -15.67
CA LEU A 538 -21.52 25.81 -15.17
C LEU A 538 -22.12 24.47 -15.64
N ALA A 539 -21.76 23.97 -16.84
CA ALA A 539 -22.47 22.89 -17.51
C ALA A 539 -21.70 21.56 -17.74
N ASP A 540 -20.36 21.54 -17.66
CA ASP A 540 -19.60 20.29 -17.84
C ASP A 540 -19.91 19.27 -16.72
N SER A 541 -19.72 17.98 -17.00
CA SER A 541 -19.93 16.89 -16.05
C SER A 541 -18.72 16.59 -15.16
N ASP A 542 -17.50 16.89 -15.62
CA ASP A 542 -16.26 16.59 -14.91
C ASP A 542 -15.79 17.76 -14.02
N PRO A 543 -15.59 17.55 -12.70
CA PRO A 543 -15.14 18.61 -11.80
C PRO A 543 -13.78 19.23 -12.17
N SER A 544 -12.89 18.52 -12.84
CA SER A 544 -11.54 18.99 -13.21
C SER A 544 -11.62 20.01 -14.34
N VAL A 545 -12.42 19.72 -15.39
CA VAL A 545 -12.67 20.66 -16.49
C VAL A 545 -13.34 21.93 -15.96
N ARG A 546 -14.36 21.78 -15.12
CA ARG A 546 -15.05 22.92 -14.48
C ARG A 546 -14.13 23.78 -13.62
N ARG A 547 -13.16 23.19 -12.92
CA ARG A 547 -12.14 23.92 -12.15
C ARG A 547 -11.22 24.73 -13.05
N MET A 548 -10.76 24.14 -14.16
CA MET A 548 -9.92 24.83 -15.15
C MET A 548 -10.69 26.01 -15.78
N ALA A 549 -11.94 25.77 -16.17
CA ALA A 549 -12.84 26.78 -16.70
C ALA A 549 -13.09 27.93 -15.72
N LEU A 550 -13.32 27.64 -14.43
CA LEU A 550 -13.42 28.69 -13.41
C LEU A 550 -12.11 29.49 -13.25
N GLN A 551 -10.94 28.82 -13.29
CA GLN A 551 -9.65 29.50 -13.18
C GLN A 551 -9.41 30.44 -14.37
N LEU A 552 -9.73 30.00 -15.59
CA LEU A 552 -9.57 30.80 -16.81
C LEU A 552 -10.53 31.99 -16.87
N ALA A 553 -11.80 31.79 -16.49
CA ALA A 553 -12.80 32.85 -16.40
C ALA A 553 -12.46 33.88 -15.32
N LEU A 554 -11.91 33.47 -14.17
CA LEU A 554 -11.48 34.38 -13.11
C LEU A 554 -10.20 35.15 -13.46
N SER A 555 -9.23 34.53 -14.14
CA SER A 555 -8.00 35.22 -14.56
C SER A 555 -8.25 36.29 -15.62
N HIS A 556 -9.20 36.04 -16.54
CA HIS A 556 -9.61 36.99 -17.58
C HIS A 556 -10.83 37.85 -17.19
N GLY A 557 -11.34 37.69 -15.98
CA GLY A 557 -12.62 38.26 -15.55
C GLY A 557 -12.71 39.79 -15.62
N ARG A 558 -11.60 40.52 -15.69
CA ARG A 558 -11.58 41.97 -15.93
C ARG A 558 -11.88 42.37 -17.38
N ALA A 559 -11.52 41.55 -18.36
CA ALA A 559 -11.85 41.78 -19.76
C ALA A 559 -13.35 41.48 -19.98
N LEU A 560 -13.79 40.29 -19.57
CA LEU A 560 -15.19 39.84 -19.65
C LEU A 560 -16.16 40.79 -18.91
N ALA A 561 -15.77 41.31 -17.74
CA ALA A 561 -16.59 42.29 -17.01
C ALA A 561 -16.61 43.70 -17.62
N SER A 562 -15.81 43.98 -18.66
CA SER A 562 -15.91 45.23 -19.43
C SER A 562 -16.99 45.16 -20.52
N GLU A 563 -17.41 43.95 -20.91
CA GLU A 563 -18.47 43.69 -21.88
C GLU A 563 -19.81 43.43 -21.18
N ASP A 564 -19.82 42.60 -20.13
CA ASP A 564 -20.96 42.44 -19.21
C ASP A 564 -20.52 42.65 -17.74
N PRO A 565 -20.80 43.83 -17.15
CA PRO A 565 -20.54 44.10 -15.73
C PRO A 565 -21.24 43.15 -14.75
N SER A 566 -22.26 42.39 -15.17
CA SER A 566 -22.96 41.39 -14.36
C SER A 566 -22.40 39.97 -14.48
N PHE A 567 -21.42 39.74 -15.36
CA PHE A 567 -20.85 38.43 -15.67
C PHE A 567 -20.27 37.72 -14.44
N GLN A 568 -19.44 38.43 -13.66
CA GLN A 568 -18.77 37.84 -12.48
C GLN A 568 -19.79 37.43 -11.39
N SER A 569 -20.80 38.27 -11.15
CA SER A 569 -21.89 37.98 -10.21
C SER A 569 -22.70 36.76 -10.68
N THR A 570 -23.07 36.71 -11.96
CA THR A 570 -23.84 35.61 -12.56
C THR A 570 -23.07 34.29 -12.49
N LEU A 571 -21.79 34.28 -12.86
CA LEU A 571 -20.91 33.11 -12.79
C LEU A 571 -20.72 32.63 -11.34
N ALA A 572 -20.49 33.54 -10.40
CA ALA A 572 -20.33 33.21 -8.98
C ALA A 572 -21.64 32.65 -8.36
N LEU A 573 -22.80 33.24 -8.67
CA LEU A 573 -24.10 32.77 -8.22
C LEU A 573 -24.44 31.36 -8.78
N GLY A 574 -24.08 31.08 -10.04
CA GLY A 574 -24.19 29.73 -10.61
C GLY A 574 -23.23 28.74 -9.93
N CYS A 575 -21.96 29.13 -9.74
CA CYS A 575 -20.95 28.30 -9.10
C CYS A 575 -21.21 28.02 -7.61
N ALA A 576 -21.93 28.91 -6.91
CA ALA A 576 -22.40 28.70 -5.54
C ALA A 576 -23.33 27.46 -5.39
N LEU A 577 -23.97 27.02 -6.46
CA LEU A 577 -24.82 25.81 -6.49
C LEU A 577 -24.07 24.54 -6.91
N SER A 578 -22.76 24.63 -7.17
CA SER A 578 -21.94 23.51 -7.63
C SER A 578 -21.90 22.34 -6.63
N PRO A 579 -21.96 21.06 -7.08
CA PRO A 579 -21.71 19.92 -6.20
C PRO A 579 -20.27 19.90 -5.66
N ASP A 580 -19.31 20.44 -6.42
CA ASP A 580 -17.90 20.51 -6.02
C ASP A 580 -17.65 21.66 -5.01
N PRO A 581 -17.19 21.37 -3.77
CA PRO A 581 -16.94 22.39 -2.76
C PRO A 581 -15.77 23.32 -3.08
N TRP A 582 -14.81 22.92 -3.93
CA TRP A 582 -13.74 23.84 -4.34
C TRP A 582 -14.31 24.99 -5.19
N ILE A 583 -15.20 24.66 -6.12
CA ILE A 583 -15.92 25.63 -6.94
C ILE A 583 -16.84 26.51 -6.07
N ARG A 584 -17.57 25.95 -5.10
CA ARG A 584 -18.38 26.76 -4.16
C ARG A 584 -17.54 27.71 -3.31
N ALA A 585 -16.35 27.30 -2.88
CA ALA A 585 -15.44 28.17 -2.13
C ALA A 585 -14.90 29.31 -2.99
N ARG A 586 -14.45 29.04 -4.22
CA ARG A 586 -13.99 30.10 -5.16
C ARG A 586 -15.11 31.05 -5.54
N ALA A 587 -16.34 30.56 -5.69
CA ALA A 587 -17.52 31.37 -5.89
C ALA A 587 -17.77 32.32 -4.70
N ALA A 588 -17.72 31.81 -3.47
CA ALA A 588 -17.89 32.61 -2.26
C ALA A 588 -16.91 33.79 -2.18
N GLU A 589 -15.65 33.59 -2.57
CA GLU A 589 -14.61 34.64 -2.60
C GLU A 589 -14.94 35.79 -3.58
N GLN A 590 -15.77 35.56 -4.60
CA GLN A 590 -16.17 36.61 -5.57
C GLN A 590 -17.45 37.34 -5.16
N LEU A 591 -18.35 36.71 -4.39
CA LEU A 591 -19.64 37.28 -3.99
C LEU A 591 -19.47 38.43 -2.98
N ARG A 592 -20.29 39.47 -3.09
CA ARG A 592 -20.29 40.64 -2.20
C ARG A 592 -21.72 40.98 -1.74
N PRO A 593 -22.01 41.04 -0.42
CA PRO A 593 -23.34 41.39 0.07
C PRO A 593 -23.84 42.76 -0.40
N GLU A 594 -22.91 43.67 -0.74
CA GLU A 594 -23.14 45.00 -1.29
C GLU A 594 -23.98 44.95 -2.57
N ASN A 595 -23.64 44.04 -3.48
CA ASN A 595 -24.18 43.92 -4.83
C ASN A 595 -25.69 43.63 -4.86
N GLY A 596 -26.20 42.96 -3.82
CA GLY A 596 -27.63 42.80 -3.61
C GLY A 596 -28.04 41.52 -2.90
N ASP A 597 -29.36 41.40 -2.69
CA ASP A 597 -30.01 40.29 -1.99
C ASP A 597 -29.62 38.90 -2.50
N ALA A 598 -29.39 38.72 -3.81
CA ALA A 598 -29.03 37.42 -4.37
C ALA A 598 -27.68 36.92 -3.82
N GLU A 599 -26.67 37.78 -3.78
CA GLU A 599 -25.32 37.46 -3.31
C GLU A 599 -25.28 37.29 -1.79
N LEU A 600 -25.96 38.17 -1.04
CA LEU A 600 -26.12 38.01 0.41
C LEU A 600 -26.81 36.67 0.76
N ARG A 601 -27.89 36.30 0.06
CA ARG A 601 -28.60 35.02 0.29
C ARG A 601 -27.74 33.82 -0.10
N ALA A 602 -26.90 33.93 -1.12
CA ALA A 602 -25.93 32.89 -1.49
C ALA A 602 -24.84 32.74 -0.41
N LEU A 603 -24.20 33.83 0.01
CA LEU A 603 -23.18 33.82 1.07
C LEU A 603 -23.72 33.30 2.40
N LEU A 604 -24.93 33.71 2.81
CA LEU A 604 -25.57 33.19 4.02
C LEU A 604 -25.79 31.67 3.97
N ARG A 605 -26.18 31.11 2.80
CA ARG A 605 -26.28 29.66 2.59
C ARG A 605 -24.91 28.97 2.64
N LEU A 606 -23.91 29.52 1.97
CA LEU A 606 -22.54 28.98 1.94
C LEU A 606 -21.86 29.05 3.32
N SER A 607 -22.20 30.02 4.16
CA SER A 607 -21.74 30.07 5.56
C SER A 607 -22.25 28.90 6.42
N ARG A 608 -23.27 28.18 5.95
CA ARG A 608 -23.84 26.95 6.55
C ARG A 608 -23.51 25.67 5.76
N ASP A 609 -22.63 25.73 4.76
CA ASP A 609 -22.20 24.56 3.98
C ASP A 609 -21.60 23.45 4.87
N THR A 610 -21.63 22.20 4.44
CA THR A 610 -21.01 21.08 5.18
C THR A 610 -19.48 21.17 5.18
N GLU A 611 -18.88 21.73 4.13
CA GLU A 611 -17.44 21.82 3.97
C GLU A 611 -16.85 23.08 4.62
N LEU A 612 -15.81 22.87 5.45
CA LEU A 612 -15.16 23.96 6.19
C LEU A 612 -14.58 25.03 5.24
N MET A 613 -13.99 24.62 4.11
CA MET A 613 -13.41 25.55 3.15
C MET A 613 -14.46 26.52 2.56
N VAL A 614 -15.68 26.04 2.34
CA VAL A 614 -16.78 26.85 1.79
C VAL A 614 -17.30 27.82 2.84
N ARG A 615 -17.49 27.36 4.08
CA ARG A 615 -17.89 28.23 5.20
C ARG A 615 -16.87 29.34 5.46
N THR A 616 -15.56 29.03 5.44
CA THR A 616 -14.50 30.03 5.63
C THR A 616 -14.42 31.01 4.46
N ALA A 617 -14.54 30.54 3.21
CA ALA A 617 -14.56 31.42 2.04
C ALA A 617 -15.79 32.35 2.02
N ALA A 618 -16.94 31.89 2.51
CA ALA A 618 -18.16 32.71 2.64
C ALA A 618 -18.14 33.64 3.87
N ALA A 619 -17.28 33.39 4.86
CA ALA A 619 -17.19 34.23 6.05
C ALA A 619 -16.53 35.59 5.76
N SER A 620 -15.41 35.63 5.04
CA SER A 620 -14.69 36.89 4.74
C SER A 620 -15.60 37.97 4.15
N PRO A 621 -16.30 37.78 3.00
CA PRO A 621 -17.14 38.83 2.43
C PRO A 621 -18.38 39.18 3.26
N LEU A 622 -18.72 38.41 4.30
CA LEU A 622 -19.72 38.80 5.31
C LEU A 622 -19.08 39.59 6.46
N GLU A 623 -17.87 39.26 6.89
CA GLU A 623 -17.10 39.99 7.91
C GLU A 623 -16.61 41.35 7.41
N ASP A 624 -16.21 41.42 6.13
CA ASP A 624 -15.72 42.61 5.42
C ASP A 624 -16.84 43.61 5.04
N CYS A 625 -18.12 43.26 5.27
CA CYS A 625 -19.29 44.05 4.86
C CYS A 625 -19.77 45.01 5.96
N ASP A 626 -19.39 46.29 5.87
CA ASP A 626 -19.81 47.36 6.79
C ASP A 626 -21.34 47.48 6.93
N THR A 627 -22.08 47.22 5.85
CA THR A 627 -23.55 47.34 5.83
C THR A 627 -24.31 46.06 6.21
N LEU A 628 -23.60 44.98 6.62
CA LEU A 628 -24.21 43.66 6.83
C LEU A 628 -25.38 43.72 7.81
N ASP A 629 -25.19 44.31 8.99
CA ASP A 629 -26.19 44.29 10.06
C ASP A 629 -27.54 44.91 9.62
N ALA A 630 -27.50 46.00 8.85
CA ALA A 630 -28.70 46.64 8.29
C ALA A 630 -29.34 45.82 7.16
N ARG A 631 -28.53 45.12 6.33
CA ARG A 631 -29.04 44.19 5.31
C ARG A 631 -29.68 42.95 5.93
N LEU A 632 -29.14 42.45 7.05
CA LEU A 632 -29.74 41.37 7.84
C LEU A 632 -31.04 41.81 8.51
N GLU A 633 -31.15 43.07 8.94
CA GLU A 633 -32.40 43.64 9.48
C GLU A 633 -33.51 43.68 8.43
N SER A 634 -33.21 44.16 7.22
CA SER A 634 -34.11 44.11 6.06
C SER A 634 -34.55 42.69 5.71
N LEU A 635 -33.59 41.75 5.58
CA LEU A 635 -33.84 40.35 5.23
C LEU A 635 -34.68 39.62 6.29
N LEU A 636 -34.51 39.95 7.57
CA LEU A 636 -35.33 39.40 8.66
C LEU A 636 -36.72 40.05 8.75
N GLY A 637 -36.97 41.17 8.06
CA GLY A 637 -38.26 41.88 8.09
C GLY A 637 -38.50 42.65 9.39
N LEU A 638 -37.43 43.13 10.03
CA LEU A 638 -37.48 43.87 11.29
C LEU A 638 -37.44 45.38 11.05
N PRO A 639 -38.04 46.20 11.93
CA PRO A 639 -38.10 47.65 11.74
C PRO A 639 -36.67 48.24 11.74
N ALA A 640 -36.32 48.91 10.64
CA ALA A 640 -35.01 49.55 10.49
C ALA A 640 -34.88 50.75 11.43
N THR A 641 -33.80 50.80 12.20
CA THR A 641 -33.38 52.02 12.91
C THR A 641 -32.67 52.96 11.93
N ASP A 642 -33.43 53.88 11.35
CA ASP A 642 -33.00 55.04 10.54
C ASP A 642 -32.01 54.77 9.39
N ALA A 643 -32.51 54.17 8.30
CA ALA A 643 -31.93 54.28 6.95
C ALA A 643 -33.04 54.28 5.86
N PRO A 644 -32.90 55.03 4.75
CA PRO A 644 -34.02 55.30 3.85
C PRO A 644 -34.26 54.24 2.76
N ASN A 645 -35.52 53.79 2.67
CA ASN A 645 -36.24 53.29 1.47
C ASN A 645 -35.45 52.56 0.36
N ALA A 646 -35.55 51.23 0.34
CA ALA A 646 -35.45 50.42 -0.88
C ALA A 646 -36.64 49.44 -0.97
N ARG A 647 -37.18 49.20 -2.17
CA ARG A 647 -38.33 48.30 -2.40
C ARG A 647 -37.85 46.88 -2.73
N PRO A 648 -38.60 45.82 -2.35
CA PRO A 648 -38.26 44.45 -2.72
C PRO A 648 -38.41 44.22 -4.25
N GLY A 649 -37.36 43.67 -4.86
CA GLY A 649 -37.31 43.28 -6.27
C GLY A 649 -37.84 41.86 -6.54
N ALA A 650 -38.13 41.56 -7.81
CA ALA A 650 -38.82 40.34 -8.23
C ALA A 650 -37.93 39.07 -8.29
N SER A 651 -38.58 37.91 -8.48
CA SER A 651 -37.92 36.60 -8.59
C SER A 651 -36.95 36.52 -9.78
N LEU A 652 -35.67 36.29 -9.50
CA LEU A 652 -34.60 36.31 -10.50
C LEU A 652 -34.31 34.92 -11.14
N LEU A 653 -34.94 33.84 -10.65
CA LEU A 653 -34.77 32.49 -11.21
C LEU A 653 -35.30 32.33 -12.65
N GLN A 654 -36.12 33.27 -13.12
CA GLN A 654 -36.56 33.36 -14.51
C GLN A 654 -35.48 34.03 -15.39
N ALA A 655 -34.86 35.10 -14.87
CA ALA A 655 -33.93 35.96 -15.61
C ALA A 655 -32.55 35.34 -15.91
N VAL A 656 -32.21 34.18 -15.32
CA VAL A 656 -30.99 33.43 -15.66
C VAL A 656 -31.22 32.46 -16.83
N HIS A 657 -32.47 32.11 -17.14
CA HIS A 657 -32.81 31.30 -18.31
C HIS A 657 -33.00 32.17 -19.56
N ASP A 658 -33.64 33.33 -19.40
CA ASP A 658 -34.06 34.19 -20.51
C ASP A 658 -32.96 35.18 -20.99
N LYS A 659 -31.68 34.96 -20.64
CA LYS A 659 -30.58 35.91 -20.88
C LYS A 659 -29.24 35.32 -21.36
N MET A 660 -29.24 34.12 -21.94
CA MET A 660 -28.16 33.72 -22.87
C MET A 660 -28.67 33.83 -24.31
N PRO A 661 -27.91 34.44 -25.24
CA PRO A 661 -28.31 34.49 -26.64
C PRO A 661 -28.20 33.10 -27.27
N THR A 662 -29.29 32.60 -27.84
CA THR A 662 -29.24 31.44 -28.74
C THR A 662 -28.55 31.83 -30.06
N PRO A 663 -27.71 30.96 -30.66
CA PRO A 663 -26.83 31.32 -31.78
C PRO A 663 -27.55 31.38 -33.14
N GLU A 664 -28.69 32.06 -33.23
CA GLU A 664 -29.50 32.09 -34.46
C GLU A 664 -30.37 33.36 -34.61
N ALA A 665 -29.73 34.53 -34.84
CA ALA A 665 -30.22 35.63 -35.69
C ALA A 665 -29.41 36.93 -35.55
N SER A 666 -28.72 37.36 -36.63
CA SER A 666 -28.87 38.71 -37.23
C SER A 666 -27.87 38.96 -38.36
N ILE A 667 -28.37 39.12 -39.59
CA ILE A 667 -27.59 39.56 -40.76
C ILE A 667 -27.99 41.00 -41.11
N LEU A 668 -26.99 41.87 -41.26
CA LEU A 668 -27.01 43.20 -41.92
C LEU A 668 -28.05 44.25 -41.51
N VAL A 669 -27.59 45.32 -40.83
CA VAL A 669 -28.09 46.71 -41.04
C VAL A 669 -26.89 47.69 -41.07
N ARG A 670 -27.02 48.79 -41.83
CA ARG A 670 -26.02 49.88 -42.06
C ARG A 670 -26.11 50.95 -40.94
N GLY A 671 -25.18 51.87 -40.68
CA GLY A 671 -23.89 52.28 -41.30
C GLY A 671 -23.70 53.82 -41.19
N VAL A 672 -22.50 54.37 -41.50
CA VAL A 672 -22.16 55.84 -41.58
C VAL A 672 -22.01 56.51 -40.17
N GLU A 673 -21.09 57.45 -39.85
CA GLU A 673 -20.07 58.28 -40.54
C GLU A 673 -18.76 58.35 -39.69
N SER A 674 -17.57 58.08 -40.25
CA SER A 674 -16.47 59.03 -40.58
C SER A 674 -15.58 59.61 -39.46
N ASP A 675 -14.26 59.38 -39.54
CA ASP A 675 -13.25 60.46 -39.59
C ASP A 675 -11.92 59.98 -40.22
N SER A 676 -10.98 60.88 -40.52
CA SER A 676 -9.67 60.64 -41.20
C SER A 676 -8.73 61.86 -41.01
N PRO A 677 -7.49 61.98 -41.57
CA PRO A 677 -6.56 61.06 -42.26
C PRO A 677 -5.20 60.99 -41.44
N PRO A 678 -3.93 60.86 -41.93
CA PRO A 678 -3.41 60.76 -43.31
C PRO A 678 -2.17 59.88 -43.63
N ASN A 679 -1.97 59.68 -44.95
CA ASN A 679 -0.70 59.37 -45.68
C ASN A 679 -0.05 57.96 -45.49
N LYS A 680 0.65 57.31 -46.46
CA LYS A 680 0.85 57.36 -47.95
C LYS A 680 1.75 56.14 -48.33
N LEU A 681 2.06 55.71 -49.58
CA LEU A 681 1.78 56.12 -50.97
C LEU A 681 1.93 54.86 -51.89
N HIS A 682 1.12 54.72 -52.96
CA HIS A 682 1.37 53.88 -54.17
C HIS A 682 1.51 52.34 -54.00
N THR A 683 1.24 51.46 -54.99
CA THR A 683 0.71 51.61 -56.38
C THR A 683 -0.14 50.36 -56.75
N GLY A 684 -0.99 50.45 -57.79
CA GLY A 684 -1.91 49.38 -58.21
C GLY A 684 -1.40 48.46 -59.36
N PRO A 685 -2.26 48.08 -60.32
CA PRO A 685 -2.76 46.69 -60.32
C PRO A 685 -2.74 45.96 -61.68
N ALA A 686 -2.99 44.65 -61.67
CA ALA A 686 -3.31 43.84 -62.86
C ALA A 686 -4.28 42.68 -62.52
N SER A 687 -5.01 42.19 -63.52
CA SER A 687 -6.08 41.17 -63.43
C SER A 687 -5.76 39.91 -64.26
N PRO A 688 -6.54 38.81 -64.18
CA PRO A 688 -6.15 37.48 -64.66
C PRO A 688 -6.36 37.26 -66.17
N PRO A 689 -6.12 36.04 -66.67
CA PRO A 689 -7.23 35.35 -67.35
C PRO A 689 -7.32 33.82 -67.13
N ASP A 690 -8.53 33.29 -67.35
CA ASP A 690 -8.84 31.87 -67.63
C ASP A 690 -8.69 31.57 -69.17
N PRO A 691 -9.31 30.54 -69.79
CA PRO A 691 -9.07 29.09 -69.67
C PRO A 691 -8.85 28.37 -71.05
N VAL A 692 -8.98 27.02 -71.05
CA VAL A 692 -9.33 26.09 -72.18
C VAL A 692 -8.26 25.72 -73.23
N SER A 693 -7.96 24.42 -73.39
CA SER A 693 -8.21 23.62 -74.64
C SER A 693 -7.54 22.24 -74.65
N ALA A 694 -8.13 21.31 -75.42
CA ALA A 694 -7.78 19.88 -75.51
C ALA A 694 -7.03 19.51 -76.80
N ASP A 695 -6.58 18.24 -76.92
CA ASP A 695 -6.67 17.49 -78.18
C ASP A 695 -6.66 15.94 -77.96
N SER A 696 -6.74 15.11 -79.01
CA SER A 696 -6.87 13.64 -78.94
C SER A 696 -6.09 12.86 -80.05
N PRO A 697 -6.52 11.66 -80.55
CA PRO A 697 -6.01 10.33 -80.16
C PRO A 697 -5.28 9.58 -81.33
N PRO A 698 -4.93 8.25 -81.27
CA PRO A 698 -5.92 7.20 -81.66
C PRO A 698 -5.69 5.69 -81.21
N ASN A 699 -6.70 5.11 -80.54
CA ASN A 699 -7.53 3.94 -80.97
C ASN A 699 -7.02 2.45 -81.01
N LYS A 700 -8.01 1.51 -80.84
CA LYS A 700 -8.10 0.03 -81.12
C LYS A 700 -7.56 -0.96 -80.07
N LEU A 701 -8.17 -2.15 -79.84
CA LEU A 701 -9.08 -3.01 -80.65
C LEU A 701 -10.27 -3.67 -79.85
N HIS A 702 -10.95 -4.68 -80.42
CA HIS A 702 -12.37 -5.08 -80.15
C HIS A 702 -12.55 -6.64 -80.24
N THR A 703 -13.60 -7.38 -79.80
CA THR A 703 -14.84 -7.26 -78.94
C THR A 703 -15.59 -8.62 -78.90
N GLY A 704 -16.42 -8.96 -77.89
CA GLY A 704 -17.59 -9.85 -78.10
C GLY A 704 -18.21 -10.62 -76.89
N PRO A 705 -19.52 -11.04 -76.90
CA PRO A 705 -20.30 -11.22 -75.65
C PRO A 705 -21.23 -12.48 -75.47
N ALA A 706 -21.64 -12.71 -74.20
CA ALA A 706 -22.95 -13.20 -73.67
C ALA A 706 -23.44 -14.70 -73.72
N SER A 707 -23.47 -15.33 -72.52
CA SER A 707 -24.52 -16.24 -71.95
C SER A 707 -24.61 -17.74 -72.44
N PRO A 708 -25.61 -18.61 -72.06
CA PRO A 708 -25.41 -19.90 -71.30
C PRO A 708 -26.01 -21.16 -72.04
N PRO A 709 -26.38 -22.38 -71.48
CA PRO A 709 -26.48 -22.89 -70.08
C PRO A 709 -26.08 -24.41 -69.86
N ASP A 710 -26.76 -25.10 -68.92
CA ASP A 710 -26.81 -26.54 -68.48
C ASP A 710 -27.06 -27.63 -69.60
N PRO A 711 -27.07 -28.99 -69.37
CA PRO A 711 -27.29 -29.75 -68.10
C PRO A 711 -26.63 -31.16 -67.84
N VAL A 712 -26.78 -31.60 -66.58
CA VAL A 712 -26.96 -32.95 -65.94
C VAL A 712 -26.90 -34.28 -66.75
N SER A 713 -26.14 -35.28 -66.25
CA SER A 713 -26.53 -36.73 -66.13
C SER A 713 -25.55 -37.54 -65.23
N ALA A 714 -25.76 -38.86 -65.00
CA ALA A 714 -25.19 -39.65 -63.89
C ALA A 714 -24.67 -41.09 -64.23
N ASP A 715 -24.29 -41.84 -63.17
CA ASP A 715 -24.05 -43.30 -63.01
C ASP A 715 -22.74 -43.95 -63.58
N ILE A 716 -22.10 -45.03 -63.06
CA ILE A 716 -21.97 -45.83 -61.80
C ILE A 716 -21.53 -47.28 -62.19
N PRO A 717 -20.86 -48.13 -61.36
CA PRO A 717 -19.97 -47.92 -60.20
C PRO A 717 -18.47 -48.26 -60.55
N PRO A 718 -17.82 -49.46 -60.39
CA PRO A 718 -18.03 -50.70 -59.60
C PRO A 718 -16.81 -51.24 -58.77
N HIS A 719 -16.89 -51.21 -57.43
CA HIS A 719 -16.33 -52.23 -56.48
C HIS A 719 -14.78 -52.48 -56.34
N LYS A 720 -14.20 -52.91 -55.19
CA LYS A 720 -14.72 -53.38 -53.86
C LYS A 720 -13.62 -53.34 -52.77
N PHE A 721 -13.99 -53.05 -51.49
CA PHE A 721 -13.40 -53.45 -50.18
C PHE A 721 -11.86 -53.33 -49.92
N HIS A 722 -11.29 -52.92 -48.77
CA HIS A 722 -11.71 -52.58 -47.37
C HIS A 722 -10.50 -51.83 -46.69
N THR A 723 -10.48 -51.22 -45.48
CA THR A 723 -11.42 -51.02 -44.34
C THR A 723 -11.02 -49.76 -43.52
N VAL A 724 -12.01 -48.94 -43.13
CA VAL A 724 -12.39 -48.51 -41.74
C VAL A 724 -11.32 -48.55 -40.61
N PRO A 725 -11.16 -47.51 -39.73
CA PRO A 725 -11.62 -46.09 -39.84
C PRO A 725 -10.70 -44.98 -39.21
N ALA A 726 -11.17 -43.71 -39.27
CA ALA A 726 -10.96 -42.57 -38.34
C ALA A 726 -9.51 -42.00 -38.17
N SER A 727 -9.08 -40.87 -38.76
CA SER A 727 -9.76 -39.72 -39.42
C SER A 727 -10.32 -38.61 -38.45
N PRO A 728 -10.50 -37.32 -38.86
CA PRO A 728 -9.43 -36.29 -38.73
C PRO A 728 -9.90 -34.81 -38.45
N SER A 729 -8.94 -33.85 -38.52
CA SER A 729 -8.99 -32.46 -39.09
C SER A 729 -10.05 -31.38 -38.70
N GLU A 730 -9.58 -30.20 -38.25
CA GLU A 730 -9.45 -28.88 -38.98
C GLU A 730 -10.36 -28.50 -40.18
N PRO A 731 -10.43 -27.20 -40.66
CA PRO A 731 -10.18 -25.86 -40.05
C PRO A 731 -11.11 -24.66 -40.51
N GLY A 732 -10.90 -23.42 -39.99
CA GLY A 732 -11.29 -22.10 -40.59
C GLY A 732 -12.72 -21.54 -40.28
N SER A 733 -13.08 -20.24 -40.45
CA SER A 733 -12.34 -18.97 -40.68
C SER A 733 -13.23 -17.69 -40.54
N GLU A 734 -12.65 -16.51 -40.23
CA GLU A 734 -13.13 -15.10 -40.40
C GLU A 734 -14.22 -14.41 -39.49
N ARG A 735 -13.81 -13.24 -38.94
CA ARG A 735 -14.50 -11.92 -38.71
C ARG A 735 -15.40 -11.56 -37.50
N ASP A 736 -15.17 -10.30 -37.09
CA ASP A 736 -15.98 -9.29 -36.37
C ASP A 736 -16.36 -9.45 -34.87
N ILE A 737 -16.89 -8.36 -34.28
CA ILE A 737 -16.55 -7.87 -32.91
C ILE A 737 -17.74 -7.98 -31.88
N PRO A 738 -17.86 -7.21 -30.76
CA PRO A 738 -18.29 -7.71 -29.43
C PRO A 738 -19.82 -7.51 -29.15
N PRO A 739 -20.42 -7.60 -27.92
CA PRO A 739 -19.86 -7.78 -26.57
C PRO A 739 -20.67 -8.65 -25.52
N ASN A 740 -20.08 -8.79 -24.32
CA ASN A 740 -20.66 -8.96 -22.96
C ASN A 740 -22.07 -9.57 -22.65
N LYS A 741 -22.06 -10.45 -21.62
CA LYS A 741 -23.05 -10.68 -20.51
C LYS A 741 -24.30 -11.58 -20.66
N PHE A 742 -24.35 -12.61 -19.79
CA PHE A 742 -25.51 -13.28 -19.14
C PHE A 742 -26.56 -13.99 -20.04
N HIS A 743 -27.22 -15.10 -19.71
CA HIS A 743 -27.09 -16.15 -18.65
C HIS A 743 -26.88 -17.53 -19.37
N THR A 744 -27.39 -18.75 -19.09
CA THR A 744 -28.26 -19.39 -18.07
C THR A 744 -27.98 -20.91 -18.03
N VAL A 745 -28.41 -21.65 -16.99
CA VAL A 745 -28.38 -23.14 -16.94
C VAL A 745 -29.67 -23.74 -17.52
N PRO A 746 -29.62 -24.83 -18.31
CA PRO A 746 -30.80 -25.62 -18.71
C PRO A 746 -31.10 -26.80 -17.75
N ALA A 747 -32.38 -27.14 -17.68
CA ALA A 747 -33.08 -27.98 -16.71
C ALA A 747 -32.65 -29.46 -16.52
N SER A 748 -33.05 -30.01 -15.36
CA SER A 748 -33.08 -31.44 -14.99
C SER A 748 -34.21 -32.23 -15.67
N PRO A 749 -34.33 -33.53 -15.37
CA PRO A 749 -35.66 -34.11 -15.10
C PRO A 749 -35.75 -35.02 -13.86
N SER A 750 -37.00 -35.33 -13.48
CA SER A 750 -37.47 -36.48 -12.65
C SER A 750 -37.59 -36.31 -11.11
N GLU A 751 -38.85 -36.22 -10.66
CA GLU A 751 -39.39 -36.48 -9.30
C GLU A 751 -39.68 -38.01 -9.11
N PRO A 752 -40.44 -38.58 -8.12
CA PRO A 752 -41.23 -37.96 -7.01
C PRO A 752 -41.29 -38.69 -5.63
N GLY A 753 -42.02 -38.08 -4.67
CA GLY A 753 -42.49 -38.68 -3.40
C GLY A 753 -42.31 -37.74 -2.19
N SER A 754 -43.29 -36.89 -1.83
CA SER A 754 -44.43 -37.16 -0.89
C SER A 754 -44.03 -37.12 0.61
N GLU A 755 -44.78 -36.49 1.54
CA GLU A 755 -46.08 -35.79 1.47
C GLU A 755 -46.36 -34.87 2.71
N ARG A 756 -47.37 -33.98 2.57
CA ARG A 756 -48.29 -33.38 3.61
C ARG A 756 -48.04 -32.03 4.33
N ASP A 757 -49.16 -31.29 4.39
CA ASP A 757 -49.68 -30.31 5.38
C ASP A 757 -49.02 -28.90 5.49
N ILE A 758 -49.44 -27.79 4.82
CA ILE A 758 -50.76 -27.27 4.30
C ILE A 758 -51.68 -26.74 5.45
N PRO A 759 -52.48 -25.60 5.39
CA PRO A 759 -52.82 -24.58 4.35
C PRO A 759 -52.72 -23.07 4.83
N PRO A 760 -53.61 -22.06 4.52
CA PRO A 760 -53.49 -21.17 3.33
C PRO A 760 -53.84 -19.65 3.50
N ASN A 761 -53.58 -18.82 2.47
CA ASN A 761 -54.59 -18.04 1.69
C ASN A 761 -53.90 -17.09 0.65
N LYS A 762 -54.15 -17.23 -0.66
CA LYS A 762 -55.13 -16.49 -1.52
C LYS A 762 -54.85 -14.97 -1.67
N PHE A 763 -54.86 -14.35 -2.86
CA PHE A 763 -55.90 -14.41 -3.91
C PHE A 763 -55.41 -14.15 -5.36
N HIS A 764 -55.93 -14.96 -6.31
CA HIS A 764 -56.30 -14.77 -7.74
C HIS A 764 -55.61 -13.78 -8.74
N THR A 765 -55.99 -13.90 -10.02
CA THR A 765 -55.19 -13.67 -11.25
C THR A 765 -55.98 -13.04 -12.41
N VAL A 766 -55.31 -12.23 -13.27
CA VAL A 766 -55.35 -12.18 -14.78
C VAL A 766 -56.73 -11.93 -15.46
N PRO A 767 -56.91 -10.96 -16.40
CA PRO A 767 -56.29 -10.87 -17.77
C PRO A 767 -55.81 -9.43 -18.18
N ALA A 768 -55.28 -9.09 -19.39
CA ALA A 768 -54.60 -9.78 -20.52
C ALA A 768 -53.95 -8.76 -21.52
N SER A 769 -53.47 -9.24 -22.67
CA SER A 769 -52.78 -8.60 -23.84
C SER A 769 -53.64 -7.61 -24.69
N PRO A 770 -53.10 -6.88 -25.71
CA PRO A 770 -51.76 -6.95 -26.35
C PRO A 770 -50.98 -5.61 -26.52
N PRO A 771 -49.71 -5.66 -27.01
CA PRO A 771 -48.87 -4.48 -27.30
C PRO A 771 -48.79 -4.10 -28.81
N GLU A 772 -47.98 -3.06 -29.09
CA GLU A 772 -47.61 -2.44 -30.39
C GLU A 772 -48.56 -1.35 -30.96
N PRO A 773 -48.02 -0.37 -31.72
CA PRO A 773 -46.76 0.36 -31.49
C PRO A 773 -46.95 1.89 -31.64
N LEU A 774 -45.95 2.73 -31.29
CA LEU A 774 -45.66 4.03 -31.94
C LEU A 774 -44.47 4.78 -31.27
N ASP A 775 -43.46 5.07 -32.09
CA ASP A 775 -42.85 6.39 -32.39
C ASP A 775 -42.48 7.42 -31.29
N THR A 776 -41.55 8.28 -31.70
CA THR A 776 -40.88 9.38 -31.01
C THR A 776 -41.79 10.51 -30.51
N ARG A 777 -41.47 11.04 -29.31
CA ARG A 777 -40.86 12.38 -29.14
C ARG A 777 -40.59 12.69 -27.66
N ASP A 778 -39.36 13.12 -27.36
CA ASP A 778 -39.00 13.60 -26.03
C ASP A 778 -39.70 14.95 -25.78
N THR A 779 -40.71 14.96 -24.91
CA THR A 779 -41.35 16.18 -24.41
C THR A 779 -41.42 16.14 -22.89
N ARG A 780 -40.27 16.38 -22.23
CA ARG A 780 -40.22 16.75 -20.81
C ARG A 780 -41.04 18.02 -20.57
N GLN A 781 -42.32 17.88 -20.26
CA GLN A 781 -43.12 18.97 -19.74
C GLN A 781 -42.44 19.51 -18.48
N ALA A 782 -42.04 20.78 -18.51
CA ALA A 782 -41.44 21.44 -17.37
C ALA A 782 -42.46 21.43 -16.21
N ALA A 783 -42.07 20.83 -15.08
CA ALA A 783 -42.85 20.96 -13.85
C ALA A 783 -42.97 22.45 -13.49
N PRO A 784 -44.14 22.93 -13.05
CA PRO A 784 -44.34 24.35 -12.76
C PRO A 784 -43.33 24.83 -11.71
N PRO A 785 -42.89 26.11 -11.77
CA PRO A 785 -41.82 26.62 -10.93
C PRO A 785 -42.16 26.39 -9.45
N ARG A 786 -41.30 25.63 -8.76
CA ARG A 786 -41.49 25.30 -7.36
C ARG A 786 -41.49 26.60 -6.54
N GLN A 787 -42.65 26.95 -6.00
CA GLN A 787 -42.77 27.96 -4.95
C GLN A 787 -41.77 27.61 -3.83
N SER A 788 -41.12 28.63 -3.27
CA SER A 788 -40.05 28.48 -2.29
C SER A 788 -40.48 27.59 -1.13
N THR A 789 -39.84 26.43 -0.96
CA THR A 789 -40.19 25.49 0.11
C THR A 789 -39.97 26.15 1.47
N PRO A 790 -40.90 26.01 2.45
CA PRO A 790 -40.81 26.74 3.72
C PRO A 790 -39.51 26.54 4.52
N ASP A 791 -38.86 25.37 4.41
CA ASP A 791 -37.54 25.13 5.01
C ASP A 791 -36.43 26.01 4.40
N SER A 792 -36.53 26.38 3.12
CA SER A 792 -35.47 27.12 2.41
C SER A 792 -35.35 28.59 2.83
N ASP A 793 -36.44 29.19 3.31
CA ASP A 793 -36.42 30.50 3.98
C ASP A 793 -36.06 30.34 5.47
N THR A 794 -36.58 29.30 6.13
CA THR A 794 -36.26 28.99 7.53
C THR A 794 -34.74 28.83 7.77
N ASP A 795 -34.04 28.05 6.94
CA ASP A 795 -32.58 27.88 7.06
C ASP A 795 -31.79 29.15 6.67
N LEU A 796 -32.37 30.04 5.85
CA LEU A 796 -31.81 31.37 5.54
C LEU A 796 -31.97 32.33 6.73
N ARG A 797 -33.14 32.37 7.39
CA ARG A 797 -33.37 33.14 8.63
C ARG A 797 -32.45 32.66 9.76
N ILE A 798 -32.24 31.35 9.88
CA ILE A 798 -31.25 30.78 10.82
C ILE A 798 -29.83 31.28 10.50
N ALA A 799 -29.43 31.36 9.22
CA ALA A 799 -28.15 31.93 8.83
C ALA A 799 -28.04 33.40 9.25
N ALA A 800 -29.05 34.21 8.90
CA ALA A 800 -29.11 35.64 9.19
C ALA A 800 -29.03 35.94 10.69
N TRP A 801 -29.77 35.20 11.52
CA TRP A 801 -29.68 35.34 12.98
C TRP A 801 -28.32 34.90 13.55
N THR A 802 -27.69 33.87 12.98
CA THR A 802 -26.33 33.46 13.39
C THR A 802 -25.33 34.58 13.13
N TRP A 803 -25.40 35.22 11.96
CA TRP A 803 -24.55 36.36 11.62
C TRP A 803 -24.88 37.63 12.42
N ARG A 804 -26.16 37.94 12.65
CA ARG A 804 -26.55 39.13 13.42
C ARG A 804 -26.19 39.07 14.90
N LEU A 805 -26.08 37.85 15.46
CA LEU A 805 -25.70 37.63 16.86
C LEU A 805 -24.21 37.29 17.06
N ARG A 806 -23.42 37.25 15.98
CA ARG A 806 -22.01 36.78 15.95
C ARG A 806 -21.06 37.40 16.98
N ARG A 807 -21.32 38.65 17.41
CA ARG A 807 -20.46 39.39 18.34
C ARG A 807 -20.67 39.02 19.82
N ALA A 808 -21.81 38.41 20.16
CA ALA A 808 -22.20 38.05 21.53
C ALA A 808 -22.11 39.20 22.57
N ASP A 809 -22.22 40.45 22.11
CA ASP A 809 -22.21 41.68 22.92
C ASP A 809 -23.60 42.03 23.48
N ASP A 810 -23.68 43.07 24.33
CA ASP A 810 -24.93 43.50 24.97
C ASP A 810 -26.00 43.94 23.94
N THR A 811 -25.59 44.48 22.79
CA THR A 811 -26.48 44.85 21.68
C THR A 811 -27.07 43.61 21.01
N ALA A 812 -26.24 42.59 20.77
CA ALA A 812 -26.68 41.29 20.31
C ALA A 812 -27.56 40.57 21.35
N PHE A 813 -27.29 40.74 22.65
CA PHE A 813 -28.11 40.17 23.72
C PHE A 813 -29.51 40.80 23.75
N ALA A 814 -29.61 42.14 23.62
CA ALA A 814 -30.90 42.82 23.48
C ALA A 814 -31.66 42.34 22.23
N ARG A 815 -31.00 42.27 21.07
CA ARG A 815 -31.57 41.72 19.81
C ARG A 815 -32.07 40.28 19.98
N LEU A 816 -31.33 39.43 20.70
CA LEU A 816 -31.72 38.04 21.01
C LEU A 816 -32.93 37.97 21.95
N ARG A 817 -32.93 38.77 23.03
CA ARG A 817 -34.04 38.87 23.98
C ARG A 817 -35.32 39.26 23.25
N ASP A 818 -35.28 40.35 22.50
CA ASP A 818 -36.45 40.92 21.86
C ASP A 818 -37.03 39.96 20.82
N ALA A 819 -36.19 39.24 20.07
CA ALA A 819 -36.61 38.18 19.14
C ALA A 819 -37.25 36.97 19.85
N LEU A 820 -36.70 36.53 21.00
CA LEU A 820 -37.24 35.42 21.78
C LEU A 820 -38.54 35.78 22.52
N LEU A 821 -38.70 37.03 22.97
CA LEU A 821 -39.92 37.50 23.65
C LEU A 821 -41.04 37.87 22.67
N ALA A 822 -40.73 38.36 21.47
CA ALA A 822 -41.73 38.72 20.46
C ALA A 822 -42.47 37.53 19.83
N HIS A 823 -41.92 36.31 19.91
CA HIS A 823 -42.50 35.07 19.37
C HIS A 823 -42.87 35.11 17.86
N ALA A 824 -42.34 36.07 17.10
CA ALA A 824 -42.68 36.29 15.69
C ALA A 824 -41.91 35.39 14.69
N GLU A 825 -40.98 34.56 15.17
CA GLU A 825 -40.13 33.70 14.36
C GLU A 825 -40.66 32.26 14.25
N PRO A 826 -40.42 31.54 13.13
CA PRO A 826 -40.77 30.12 13.02
C PRO A 826 -40.10 29.27 14.11
N THR A 827 -40.77 28.24 14.60
CA THR A 827 -40.33 27.38 15.73
C THR A 827 -38.89 26.86 15.58
N ARG A 828 -38.46 26.57 14.34
CA ARG A 828 -37.11 26.09 14.01
C ARG A 828 -36.05 27.20 14.16
N VAL A 829 -36.40 28.45 13.87
CA VAL A 829 -35.57 29.65 14.13
C VAL A 829 -35.55 29.96 15.64
N VAL A 830 -36.70 29.93 16.33
CA VAL A 830 -36.77 30.12 17.79
C VAL A 830 -35.91 29.10 18.53
N THR A 831 -35.95 27.82 18.13
CA THR A 831 -35.08 26.76 18.69
C THR A 831 -33.60 27.06 18.47
N HIS A 832 -33.22 27.68 17.35
CA HIS A 832 -31.85 28.09 17.07
C HIS A 832 -31.43 29.33 17.88
N LEU A 833 -32.31 30.32 18.04
CA LEU A 833 -32.10 31.47 18.92
C LEU A 833 -31.90 31.03 20.38
N GLN A 834 -32.71 30.07 20.85
CA GLN A 834 -32.49 29.42 22.15
C GLN A 834 -31.11 28.75 22.21
N ALA A 835 -30.68 28.02 21.18
CA ALA A 835 -29.33 27.45 21.14
C ALA A 835 -28.22 28.52 21.16
N LEU A 836 -28.39 29.65 20.45
CA LEU A 836 -27.47 30.78 20.48
C LEU A 836 -27.42 31.49 21.84
N SER A 837 -28.46 31.40 22.68
CA SER A 837 -28.42 31.92 24.07
C SER A 837 -27.33 31.28 24.94
N LEU A 838 -26.72 30.17 24.49
CA LEU A 838 -25.58 29.53 25.15
C LEU A 838 -24.23 30.17 24.78
N THR A 839 -24.16 31.08 23.80
CA THR A 839 -22.92 31.83 23.47
C THR A 839 -22.79 33.14 24.25
N PHE A 840 -23.83 33.54 25.00
CA PHE A 840 -23.85 34.76 25.80
C PHE A 840 -23.54 34.48 27.28
N PRO A 841 -22.85 35.38 28.00
CA PRO A 841 -22.51 35.20 29.41
C PRO A 841 -23.73 35.03 30.33
N ASP A 842 -23.65 34.07 31.26
CA ASP A 842 -24.72 33.75 32.23
C ASP A 842 -25.14 34.95 33.10
N ALA A 843 -24.24 35.92 33.32
CA ALA A 843 -24.52 37.15 34.05
C ALA A 843 -25.67 37.97 33.42
N LEU A 844 -25.74 38.05 32.08
CA LEU A 844 -26.76 38.83 31.38
C LEU A 844 -28.18 38.25 31.62
N PHE A 845 -28.30 36.93 31.68
CA PHE A 845 -29.56 36.24 31.98
C PHE A 845 -29.97 36.33 33.45
N THR A 846 -29.07 36.74 34.36
CA THR A 846 -29.37 36.88 35.79
C THR A 846 -30.33 38.05 36.06
N ALA A 847 -30.33 39.06 35.18
CA ALA A 847 -31.25 40.19 35.23
C ALA A 847 -32.59 39.96 34.49
N GLU A 848 -32.65 38.95 33.61
CA GLU A 848 -33.77 38.68 32.69
C GLU A 848 -34.38 37.28 32.95
N PRO A 849 -35.10 37.07 34.07
CA PRO A 849 -35.48 35.74 34.55
C PRO A 849 -36.48 35.00 33.65
N GLU A 850 -37.27 35.71 32.83
CA GLU A 850 -38.12 35.07 31.81
C GLU A 850 -37.27 34.55 30.63
N LEU A 851 -36.27 35.32 30.19
CA LEU A 851 -35.31 34.87 29.17
C LEU A 851 -34.45 33.70 29.68
N ALA A 852 -34.10 33.70 30.96
CA ALA A 852 -33.39 32.59 31.60
C ALA A 852 -34.16 31.26 31.55
N ARG A 853 -35.51 31.29 31.58
CA ARG A 853 -36.37 30.10 31.38
C ARG A 853 -36.40 29.62 29.93
N LEU A 854 -36.17 30.51 28.97
CA LEU A 854 -36.12 30.20 27.53
C LEU A 854 -34.75 29.66 27.08
N ARG A 855 -33.69 29.84 27.87
CA ARG A 855 -32.41 29.16 27.60
C ARG A 855 -32.60 27.64 27.62
N PRO A 856 -31.92 26.87 26.74
CA PRO A 856 -31.87 25.42 26.84
C PRO A 856 -31.25 25.03 28.20
N THR A 857 -32.08 24.58 29.13
CA THR A 857 -31.60 24.16 30.44
C THR A 857 -30.63 22.99 30.29
N SER A 858 -29.48 23.07 30.95
CA SER A 858 -28.54 21.94 31.11
C SER A 858 -29.07 20.88 32.10
N ALA A 859 -30.39 20.70 32.13
CA ALA A 859 -31.04 19.57 32.74
C ALA A 859 -31.02 18.38 31.76
N PRO A 860 -30.79 17.14 32.21
CA PRO A 860 -30.81 15.97 31.33
C PRO A 860 -32.22 15.80 30.76
N ARG A 861 -32.39 16.05 29.44
CA ARG A 861 -33.68 15.94 28.75
C ARG A 861 -34.30 14.55 28.96
N GLN A 862 -35.31 14.48 29.82
CA GLN A 862 -36.28 13.40 29.78
C GLN A 862 -36.95 13.43 28.40
N ARG A 863 -36.83 12.33 27.65
CA ARG A 863 -37.43 12.22 26.32
C ARG A 863 -38.92 11.89 26.47
N THR A 864 -39.78 12.80 26.01
CA THR A 864 -41.12 12.38 25.57
C THR A 864 -40.96 11.36 24.44
N THR A 865 -41.82 10.34 24.42
CA THR A 865 -41.66 9.14 23.58
C THR A 865 -41.99 9.43 22.10
N PRO A 866 -41.02 9.30 21.17
CA PRO A 866 -41.33 9.19 19.75
C PRO A 866 -41.74 7.75 19.41
N SER A 867 -42.44 7.57 18.28
CA SER A 867 -42.66 6.25 17.67
C SER A 867 -41.33 5.50 17.48
N PRO A 868 -41.29 4.16 17.60
CA PRO A 868 -40.07 3.42 17.92
C PRO A 868 -39.06 3.38 16.76
N ARG A 869 -38.20 4.40 16.72
CA ARG A 869 -36.88 4.31 16.08
C ARG A 869 -36.05 3.29 16.89
N PRO A 870 -35.33 2.35 16.28
CA PRO A 870 -34.46 1.43 17.02
C PRO A 870 -33.50 2.25 17.89
N ALA A 871 -33.30 1.81 19.13
CA ALA A 871 -32.55 2.59 20.11
C ALA A 871 -31.12 2.83 19.62
N PRO A 872 -30.55 4.05 19.78
CA PRO A 872 -29.11 4.22 19.63
C PRO A 872 -28.42 3.28 20.63
N PRO A 873 -27.30 2.63 20.25
CA PRO A 873 -26.62 1.70 21.14
C PRO A 873 -26.25 2.40 22.46
N PRO A 874 -26.24 1.67 23.59
CA PRO A 874 -25.82 2.25 24.86
C PRO A 874 -24.41 2.83 24.73
N ARG A 875 -24.15 3.95 25.43
CA ARG A 875 -22.81 4.55 25.49
C ARG A 875 -21.80 3.46 25.83
N ALA A 876 -20.78 3.30 24.98
CA ALA A 876 -19.78 2.25 25.09
C ALA A 876 -19.28 2.12 26.53
N SER A 877 -19.41 0.92 27.13
CA SER A 877 -18.99 0.69 28.51
C SER A 877 -17.47 0.80 28.60
N SER A 878 -16.97 1.94 29.06
CA SER A 878 -15.54 2.15 29.25
C SER A 878 -15.02 1.25 30.37
N ARG A 879 -14.03 0.41 30.07
CA ARG A 879 -13.48 -0.60 30.98
C ARG A 879 -12.18 -0.07 31.59
N PRO A 880 -11.90 -0.31 32.89
CA PRO A 880 -10.62 0.08 33.47
C PRO A 880 -9.48 -0.73 32.87
N LEU A 881 -8.38 -0.05 32.52
CA LEU A 881 -7.13 -0.68 32.08
C LEU A 881 -6.31 -1.09 33.32
N GLY A 882 -6.80 -2.08 34.04
CA GLY A 882 -6.23 -2.51 35.33
C GLY A 882 -6.17 -1.36 36.34
N ARG A 883 -5.06 -1.28 37.09
CA ARG A 883 -4.79 -0.25 38.11
C ARG A 883 -4.19 1.06 37.55
N THR A 884 -4.14 1.24 36.23
CA THR A 884 -3.52 2.44 35.60
C THR A 884 -4.30 3.74 35.80
N GLY A 885 -5.57 3.68 36.22
CA GLY A 885 -6.47 4.84 36.24
C GLY A 885 -6.94 5.29 34.84
N LEU A 886 -6.61 4.54 33.78
CA LEU A 886 -7.10 4.77 32.42
C LEU A 886 -8.39 3.98 32.18
N ASN A 887 -9.37 4.60 31.53
CA ASN A 887 -10.60 3.95 31.08
C ASN A 887 -10.58 3.83 29.55
N VAL A 888 -10.66 2.60 29.04
CA VAL A 888 -10.54 2.26 27.62
C VAL A 888 -11.88 1.81 27.04
N SER A 889 -12.12 2.12 25.76
CA SER A 889 -13.22 1.56 24.99
C SER A 889 -13.02 0.05 24.79
N PRO A 890 -14.09 -0.77 24.71
CA PRO A 890 -13.98 -2.21 24.51
C PRO A 890 -13.13 -2.60 23.29
N LEU A 891 -13.08 -1.76 22.27
CA LEU A 891 -12.15 -1.89 21.15
C LEU A 891 -11.02 -0.84 21.22
N VAL A 892 -9.82 -1.26 20.85
CA VAL A 892 -8.67 -0.41 20.52
C VAL A 892 -8.54 -0.33 19.01
N LEU A 893 -8.74 0.86 18.40
CA LEU A 893 -8.70 1.02 16.95
C LEU A 893 -7.27 1.25 16.45
N SER A 894 -6.79 0.38 15.55
CA SER A 894 -5.49 0.50 14.91
C SER A 894 -5.49 1.51 13.75
N GLY A 895 -4.43 2.32 13.65
CA GLY A 895 -4.18 3.21 12.52
C GLY A 895 -3.68 2.54 11.23
N ALA A 896 -3.58 1.21 11.18
CA ALA A 896 -2.82 0.48 10.17
C ALA A 896 -3.36 0.49 8.72
N HIS A 897 -4.68 0.63 8.52
CA HIS A 897 -5.32 0.45 7.22
C HIS A 897 -6.24 1.59 6.77
N LEU A 898 -6.71 2.42 7.70
CA LEU A 898 -7.62 3.53 7.39
C LEU A 898 -6.78 4.75 6.95
N THR A 899 -6.85 5.07 5.66
CA THR A 899 -5.98 6.07 4.99
C THR A 899 -6.45 7.51 5.12
N THR A 900 -7.70 7.76 5.54
CA THR A 900 -8.25 9.10 5.79
C THR A 900 -8.68 9.26 7.26
N ARG A 901 -8.88 10.50 7.71
CA ARG A 901 -9.13 10.83 9.12
C ARG A 901 -10.59 10.64 9.55
N GLU A 902 -11.51 10.70 8.60
CA GLU A 902 -12.97 10.70 8.80
C GLU A 902 -13.46 9.42 9.53
N PRO A 903 -13.00 8.20 9.17
CA PRO A 903 -13.31 6.99 9.94
C PRO A 903 -12.91 7.03 11.42
N PHE A 904 -11.86 7.78 11.79
CA PHE A 904 -11.46 7.93 13.19
C PHE A 904 -12.37 8.90 13.96
N PHE A 905 -12.93 9.92 13.30
CA PHE A 905 -14.01 10.73 13.86
C PHE A 905 -15.28 9.90 14.07
N GLU A 906 -15.73 9.15 13.06
CA GLU A 906 -16.90 8.27 13.17
C GLU A 906 -16.76 7.25 14.32
N ALA A 907 -15.58 6.63 14.44
CA ALA A 907 -15.26 5.73 15.53
C ALA A 907 -15.31 6.44 16.90
N HIS A 908 -14.76 7.66 17.01
CA HIS A 908 -14.74 8.43 18.24
C HIS A 908 -16.14 8.93 18.64
N GLU A 909 -16.99 9.31 17.68
CA GLU A 909 -18.39 9.67 17.94
C GLU A 909 -19.23 8.47 18.37
N ALA A 910 -18.95 7.27 17.83
CA ALA A 910 -19.54 6.01 18.29
C ALA A 910 -19.04 5.54 19.67
N GLY A 911 -17.99 6.16 20.22
CA GLY A 911 -17.49 5.88 21.58
C GLY A 911 -16.16 5.10 21.65
N ILE A 912 -15.41 4.97 20.56
CA ILE A 912 -14.00 4.55 20.62
C ILE A 912 -13.17 5.69 21.21
N ASN A 913 -12.48 5.43 22.32
CA ASN A 913 -11.52 6.37 22.88
C ASN A 913 -10.07 5.85 22.87
N THR A 914 -9.85 4.57 22.55
CA THR A 914 -8.52 3.94 22.64
C THR A 914 -7.98 3.64 21.25
N PHE A 915 -6.77 4.14 20.95
CA PHE A 915 -6.19 4.07 19.61
C PHE A 915 -4.77 3.49 19.65
N PHE A 916 -4.48 2.52 18.78
CA PHE A 916 -3.15 1.96 18.61
C PHE A 916 -2.40 2.74 17.52
N TRP A 917 -1.34 3.44 17.92
CA TRP A 917 -0.63 4.43 17.12
C TRP A 917 0.82 4.04 16.87
N GLU A 918 1.27 4.27 15.63
CA GLU A 918 2.67 4.19 15.24
C GLU A 918 3.07 5.45 14.47
N PRO A 919 4.38 5.81 14.45
CA PRO A 919 4.90 7.02 13.80
C PRO A 919 4.58 7.20 12.30
N ARG A 920 4.08 6.15 11.63
CA ARG A 920 3.69 6.09 10.21
C ARG A 920 2.18 6.24 9.95
N TYR A 921 1.33 6.17 10.97
CA TYR A 921 -0.13 6.22 10.79
C TYR A 921 -0.62 7.67 10.61
N ALA A 922 -0.41 8.21 9.41
CA ALA A 922 -0.63 9.61 9.07
C ALA A 922 -2.06 10.09 9.34
N ALA A 923 -3.08 9.33 8.92
CA ALA A 923 -4.49 9.67 9.13
C ALA A 923 -4.88 9.75 10.62
N LEU A 924 -4.51 8.72 11.40
CA LEU A 924 -4.69 8.72 12.85
C LEU A 924 -3.91 9.87 13.52
N THR A 925 -2.72 10.20 13.02
CA THR A 925 -1.92 11.34 13.50
C THR A 925 -2.58 12.69 13.19
N GLN A 926 -3.27 12.83 12.06
CA GLN A 926 -4.04 14.04 11.74
C GLN A 926 -5.27 14.18 12.65
N PHE A 927 -6.00 13.09 12.88
CA PHE A 927 -7.13 13.03 13.82
C PHE A 927 -6.70 13.35 15.27
N LEU A 928 -5.62 12.75 15.77
CA LEU A 928 -5.12 13.03 17.13
C LEU A 928 -4.54 14.46 17.29
N ARG A 929 -4.33 15.20 16.19
CA ARG A 929 -3.88 16.61 16.20
C ARG A 929 -5.01 17.61 15.94
N SER A 930 -6.24 17.18 15.64
CA SER A 930 -7.28 18.09 15.11
C SER A 930 -8.07 18.80 16.21
N GLY A 931 -7.54 19.93 16.68
CA GLY A 931 -8.23 20.85 17.59
C GLY A 931 -8.37 20.33 19.03
N ARG A 932 -9.13 21.07 19.85
CA ARG A 932 -9.42 20.68 21.24
C ARG A 932 -10.47 19.58 21.26
N GLY A 933 -10.17 18.43 21.86
CA GLY A 933 -11.14 17.36 22.10
C GLY A 933 -10.64 15.95 21.78
N PRO A 934 -10.11 15.66 20.58
CA PRO A 934 -9.70 14.30 20.22
C PRO A 934 -8.52 13.79 21.04
N ARG A 935 -7.45 14.60 21.23
CA ARG A 935 -6.27 14.17 22.00
C ARG A 935 -6.63 13.91 23.46
N GLU A 936 -7.37 14.82 24.08
CA GLU A 936 -7.61 14.87 25.52
C GLU A 936 -8.62 13.80 25.96
N ARG A 937 -9.52 13.39 25.07
CA ARG A 937 -10.48 12.30 25.32
C ARG A 937 -9.96 10.92 24.92
N SER A 938 -8.80 10.84 24.24
CA SER A 938 -8.23 9.59 23.74
C SER A 938 -7.14 8.99 24.63
N VAL A 939 -7.17 7.67 24.81
CA VAL A 939 -6.06 6.86 25.33
C VAL A 939 -5.22 6.40 24.14
N ILE A 940 -4.01 6.96 24.00
CA ILE A 940 -3.07 6.54 22.94
C ILE A 940 -2.23 5.37 23.45
N VAL A 941 -2.27 4.25 22.73
CA VAL A 941 -1.35 3.11 22.87
C VAL A 941 -0.27 3.24 21.80
N ALA A 942 0.94 3.64 22.22
CA ALA A 942 2.13 3.73 21.38
C ALA A 942 3.20 2.71 21.84
N GLY A 943 4.38 2.69 21.23
CA GLY A 943 5.46 1.80 21.65
C GLY A 943 6.74 1.87 20.82
N THR A 944 7.68 0.99 21.13
CA THR A 944 9.00 0.89 20.48
C THR A 944 9.47 -0.55 20.29
N TYR A 945 10.20 -0.79 19.20
CA TYR A 945 10.96 -2.02 18.95
C TYR A 945 12.37 -2.00 19.54
N HIS A 946 12.89 -0.84 19.96
CA HIS A 946 14.24 -0.70 20.52
C HIS A 946 14.28 -1.03 22.02
N SER A 947 15.47 -1.41 22.50
CA SER A 947 15.84 -1.55 23.91
C SER A 947 16.89 -0.52 24.33
N GLY A 948 17.13 -0.41 25.63
CA GLY A 948 18.08 0.51 26.25
C GLY A 948 17.44 1.86 26.60
N PRO A 949 17.73 2.45 27.78
CA PRO A 949 17.07 3.68 28.24
C PRO A 949 17.18 4.85 27.28
N GLY A 950 18.31 4.96 26.57
CA GLY A 950 18.56 6.00 25.58
C GLY A 950 17.65 5.87 24.35
N ALA A 951 17.41 4.66 23.86
CA ALA A 951 16.52 4.44 22.71
C ALA A 951 15.04 4.65 23.10
N ILE A 952 14.61 4.05 24.20
CA ILE A 952 13.25 4.19 24.74
C ILE A 952 12.89 5.67 24.94
N ARG A 953 13.80 6.46 25.54
CA ARG A 953 13.61 7.91 25.71
C ARG A 953 13.51 8.66 24.38
N ARG A 954 14.42 8.39 23.43
CA ARG A 954 14.41 9.02 22.09
C ARG A 954 13.07 8.77 21.37
N ASP A 955 12.52 7.58 21.49
CA ASP A 955 11.25 7.20 20.86
C ASP A 955 10.02 7.81 21.53
N VAL A 956 9.95 7.80 22.87
CA VAL A 956 8.88 8.48 23.61
C VAL A 956 8.87 9.98 23.23
N GLU A 957 10.03 10.63 23.23
CA GLU A 957 10.12 12.05 22.86
C GLU A 957 9.86 12.30 21.36
N SER A 958 10.17 11.33 20.49
CA SER A 958 9.78 11.35 19.07
C SER A 958 8.27 11.24 18.89
N ALA A 959 7.61 10.35 19.64
CA ALA A 959 6.16 10.20 19.65
C ALA A 959 5.45 11.45 20.19
N LEU A 960 5.92 12.03 21.30
CA LEU A 960 5.41 13.29 21.85
C LEU A 960 5.49 14.44 20.83
N ARG A 961 6.66 14.63 20.19
CA ARG A 961 6.84 15.61 19.10
C ARG A 961 5.91 15.34 17.91
N ARG A 962 5.75 14.08 17.49
CA ARG A 962 4.86 13.70 16.38
C ARG A 962 3.38 13.90 16.72
N LEU A 963 2.96 13.67 17.96
CA LEU A 963 1.57 13.83 18.41
C LEU A 963 1.24 15.25 18.89
N ARG A 964 2.22 16.16 18.99
CA ARG A 964 2.07 17.54 19.50
C ARG A 964 1.45 17.58 20.90
N THR A 965 1.92 16.70 21.78
CA THR A 965 1.41 16.51 23.15
C THR A 965 2.58 16.34 24.12
N SER A 966 2.37 16.61 25.41
CA SER A 966 3.38 16.47 26.46
C SER A 966 3.36 15.11 27.18
N TRP A 967 2.32 14.30 26.98
CA TRP A 967 2.21 12.94 27.56
C TRP A 967 1.69 11.90 26.55
N LEU A 968 2.04 10.63 26.77
CA LEU A 968 1.41 9.46 26.17
C LEU A 968 0.63 8.69 27.26
N ASP A 969 -0.46 8.04 26.88
CA ASP A 969 -1.31 7.35 27.86
C ASP A 969 -0.79 5.94 28.16
N VAL A 970 -0.45 5.16 27.12
CA VAL A 970 0.22 3.86 27.24
C VAL A 970 1.39 3.77 26.26
N PHE A 971 2.56 3.35 26.74
CA PHE A 971 3.71 3.06 25.88
C PHE A 971 4.23 1.63 26.10
N LEU A 972 4.31 0.84 25.03
CA LEU A 972 4.63 -0.58 25.07
C LEU A 972 6.01 -0.89 24.47
N LEU A 973 6.75 -1.80 25.06
CA LEU A 973 7.82 -2.53 24.35
C LEU A 973 7.15 -3.49 23.37
N PHE A 974 7.30 -3.25 22.07
CA PHE A 974 6.57 -3.99 21.03
C PHE A 974 7.23 -5.32 20.69
N TRP A 975 6.38 -6.35 20.51
CA TRP A 975 6.71 -7.66 19.93
C TRP A 975 7.88 -8.38 20.64
N VAL A 976 7.86 -8.33 21.96
CA VAL A 976 8.83 -8.99 22.84
C VAL A 976 8.76 -10.50 22.64
N ARG A 977 9.80 -11.08 22.04
CA ARG A 977 9.97 -12.53 21.85
C ARG A 977 10.97 -13.18 22.82
N ALA A 978 11.73 -12.40 23.58
CA ALA A 978 12.82 -12.88 24.43
C ALA A 978 12.91 -12.07 25.75
N PRO A 979 13.34 -12.67 26.87
CA PRO A 979 13.27 -12.05 28.21
C PRO A 979 14.21 -10.86 28.41
N GLU A 980 15.27 -10.73 27.62
CA GLU A 980 16.23 -9.62 27.66
C GLU A 980 15.58 -8.28 27.28
N ARG A 981 14.49 -8.33 26.51
CA ARG A 981 13.62 -7.18 26.19
C ARG A 981 12.69 -6.79 27.35
N LEU A 982 12.70 -7.53 28.46
CA LEU A 982 11.99 -7.26 29.71
C LEU A 982 12.98 -7.23 30.89
N SER A 983 14.08 -6.50 30.69
CA SER A 983 15.14 -6.27 31.68
C SER A 983 14.78 -5.16 32.67
N ASP A 984 15.41 -5.21 33.83
CA ASP A 984 15.25 -4.24 34.92
C ASP A 984 15.67 -2.82 34.49
N GLU A 985 16.59 -2.71 33.52
CA GLU A 985 17.03 -1.43 32.96
C GLU A 985 15.95 -0.81 32.04
N ASP A 986 15.35 -1.60 31.15
CA ASP A 986 14.25 -1.14 30.27
C ASP A 986 12.99 -0.82 31.08
N TYR A 987 12.66 -1.64 32.09
CA TYR A 987 11.60 -1.33 33.06
C TYR A 987 11.89 -0.01 33.79
N SER A 988 13.09 0.15 34.34
CA SER A 988 13.50 1.38 35.03
C SER A 988 13.54 2.60 34.11
N ALA A 989 13.75 2.44 32.81
CA ALA A 989 13.64 3.53 31.84
C ALA A 989 12.20 4.00 31.65
N LEU A 990 11.26 3.06 31.50
CA LEU A 990 9.83 3.35 31.37
C LEU A 990 9.25 3.95 32.66
N GLU A 991 9.65 3.43 33.82
CA GLU A 991 9.23 3.97 35.13
C GLU A 991 9.73 5.41 35.32
N ARG A 992 11.00 5.71 35.00
CA ARG A 992 11.50 7.09 35.00
C ARG A 992 10.66 8.00 34.09
N LEU A 993 10.37 7.57 32.87
CA LEU A 993 9.53 8.33 31.92
C LEU A 993 8.06 8.49 32.40
N ARG A 994 7.56 7.58 33.24
CA ARG A 994 6.28 7.74 33.97
C ARG A 994 6.39 8.82 35.05
N THR A 995 7.43 8.77 35.89
CA THR A 995 7.66 9.79 36.94
C THR A 995 7.93 11.19 36.38
N GLU A 996 8.48 11.30 35.17
CA GLU A 996 8.62 12.56 34.41
C GLU A 996 7.29 13.10 33.83
N GLY A 997 6.16 12.39 34.00
CA GLY A 997 4.87 12.76 33.43
C GLY A 997 4.74 12.56 31.91
N LYS A 998 5.79 12.06 31.24
CA LYS A 998 5.78 11.77 29.79
C LYS A 998 4.92 10.56 29.45
N LEU A 999 4.76 9.61 30.39
CA LEU A 999 3.90 8.43 30.28
C LEU A 999 2.90 8.39 31.44
N ARG A 1000 1.65 8.01 31.19
CA ARG A 1000 0.68 7.70 32.27
C ARG A 1000 0.78 6.24 32.69
N ALA A 1001 0.93 5.34 31.73
CA ALA A 1001 1.19 3.91 31.93
C ALA A 1001 2.19 3.39 30.88
N PHE A 1002 2.75 2.22 31.15
CA PHE A 1002 3.65 1.50 30.24
C PHE A 1002 3.40 -0.01 30.32
N GLY A 1003 4.05 -0.77 29.42
CA GLY A 1003 3.85 -2.21 29.32
C GLY A 1003 4.71 -2.85 28.25
N PHE A 1004 4.30 -4.05 27.81
CA PHE A 1004 4.87 -4.75 26.66
C PHE A 1004 3.79 -5.47 25.84
N SER A 1005 4.11 -5.81 24.58
CA SER A 1005 3.30 -6.69 23.75
C SER A 1005 4.05 -7.96 23.36
N THR A 1006 3.39 -9.12 23.41
CA THR A 1006 3.98 -10.41 23.05
C THR A 1006 2.93 -11.41 22.54
N HIS A 1007 3.38 -12.46 21.87
CA HIS A 1007 2.58 -13.66 21.60
C HIS A 1007 2.78 -14.76 22.66
N LEU A 1008 3.77 -14.61 23.54
CA LEU A 1008 4.26 -15.64 24.44
C LEU A 1008 3.62 -15.43 25.82
N ARG A 1009 2.51 -16.13 26.08
CA ARG A 1009 1.74 -15.98 27.33
C ARG A 1009 2.56 -16.31 28.59
N ASP A 1010 3.53 -17.22 28.46
CA ASP A 1010 4.29 -17.75 29.59
C ASP A 1010 5.44 -16.79 29.93
N LEU A 1011 6.16 -16.27 28.92
CA LEU A 1011 7.02 -15.08 29.05
C LEU A 1011 6.27 -13.87 29.66
N ALA A 1012 5.00 -13.67 29.28
CA ALA A 1012 4.18 -12.61 29.88
C ALA A 1012 3.86 -12.87 31.36
N ARG A 1013 3.39 -14.08 31.70
CA ARG A 1013 3.12 -14.53 33.07
C ARG A 1013 4.36 -14.35 33.96
N ASP A 1014 5.51 -14.81 33.49
CA ASP A 1014 6.76 -14.81 34.23
C ASP A 1014 7.32 -13.37 34.37
N ALA A 1015 7.03 -12.48 33.42
CA ALA A 1015 7.31 -11.05 33.56
C ALA A 1015 6.38 -10.34 34.56
N LEU A 1016 5.08 -10.67 34.61
CA LEU A 1016 4.16 -10.15 35.63
C LEU A 1016 4.51 -10.63 37.04
N ALA A 1017 5.00 -11.88 37.16
CA ALA A 1017 5.47 -12.43 38.42
C ALA A 1017 6.78 -11.79 38.91
N ARG A 1018 7.68 -11.37 38.00
CA ARG A 1018 8.92 -10.64 38.34
C ARG A 1018 8.67 -9.19 38.75
N GLN A 1019 7.86 -8.45 37.99
CA GLN A 1019 7.72 -6.99 38.13
C GLN A 1019 6.27 -6.53 37.87
N PRO A 1020 5.80 -5.47 38.55
CA PRO A 1020 4.41 -5.02 38.48
C PRO A 1020 4.13 -4.18 37.21
N TRP A 1021 4.21 -4.82 36.04
CA TRP A 1021 3.93 -4.19 34.74
C TRP A 1021 2.48 -3.67 34.68
N PRO A 1022 2.25 -2.35 34.41
CA PRO A 1022 0.90 -1.79 34.43
C PRO A 1022 -0.03 -2.28 33.31
N VAL A 1023 0.53 -2.60 32.14
CA VAL A 1023 -0.23 -3.07 30.95
C VAL A 1023 0.50 -4.25 30.29
N VAL A 1024 -0.26 -5.24 29.82
CA VAL A 1024 0.23 -6.28 28.91
C VAL A 1024 -0.68 -6.40 27.69
N MET A 1025 -0.09 -6.59 26.51
CA MET A 1025 -0.81 -6.80 25.26
C MET A 1025 -0.50 -8.18 24.68
N THR A 1026 -1.50 -9.08 24.64
CA THR A 1026 -1.29 -10.52 24.41
C THR A 1026 -2.22 -11.12 23.34
N ARG A 1027 -1.78 -12.24 22.73
CA ARG A 1027 -2.61 -13.05 21.81
C ARG A 1027 -3.79 -13.65 22.58
N HIS A 1028 -5.00 -13.50 22.06
CA HIS A 1028 -6.19 -14.16 22.60
C HIS A 1028 -7.28 -14.30 21.53
N SER A 1029 -7.98 -15.44 21.49
CA SER A 1029 -9.20 -15.67 20.70
C SER A 1029 -9.87 -16.98 21.11
N ALA A 1030 -11.07 -17.27 20.62
CA ALA A 1030 -11.73 -18.57 20.88
C ALA A 1030 -10.93 -19.78 20.36
N ALA A 1031 -10.11 -19.62 19.32
CA ALA A 1031 -9.18 -20.66 18.88
C ALA A 1031 -7.98 -20.79 19.82
N HIS A 1032 -7.55 -19.69 20.44
CA HIS A 1032 -6.38 -19.59 21.32
C HIS A 1032 -6.76 -19.10 22.74
N PRO A 1033 -7.56 -19.86 23.52
CA PRO A 1033 -7.96 -19.52 24.89
C PRO A 1033 -6.83 -19.69 25.92
N GLY A 1034 -5.63 -20.12 25.51
CA GLY A 1034 -4.54 -20.52 26.41
C GLY A 1034 -4.00 -19.44 27.35
N ALA A 1035 -4.43 -18.18 27.23
CA ALA A 1035 -4.16 -17.12 28.22
C ALA A 1035 -5.15 -17.13 29.40
N GLU A 1036 -6.35 -17.67 29.21
CA GLU A 1036 -7.44 -17.70 30.20
C GLU A 1036 -7.09 -18.51 31.45
N ALA A 1037 -6.31 -19.59 31.30
CA ALA A 1037 -5.96 -20.51 32.38
C ALA A 1037 -4.99 -19.90 33.43
N ALA A 1038 -4.02 -19.09 32.99
CA ALA A 1038 -2.92 -18.62 33.86
C ALA A 1038 -2.62 -17.13 33.73
N LEU A 1039 -2.54 -16.59 32.51
CA LEU A 1039 -2.13 -15.19 32.29
C LEU A 1039 -3.21 -14.18 32.67
N LEU A 1040 -4.48 -14.41 32.31
CA LEU A 1040 -5.58 -13.51 32.70
C LEU A 1040 -5.80 -13.50 34.23
N PRO A 1041 -5.81 -14.65 34.94
CA PRO A 1041 -5.85 -14.67 36.40
C PRO A 1041 -4.66 -13.97 37.06
N GLU A 1042 -3.43 -14.14 36.56
CA GLU A 1042 -2.26 -13.45 37.10
C GLU A 1042 -2.32 -11.94 36.89
N ALA A 1043 -2.66 -11.49 35.67
CA ALA A 1043 -2.88 -10.08 35.39
C ALA A 1043 -3.98 -9.47 36.29
N GLN A 1044 -5.06 -10.23 36.57
CA GLN A 1044 -6.11 -9.78 37.48
C GLN A 1044 -5.64 -9.72 38.95
N ARG A 1045 -4.76 -10.62 39.41
CA ARG A 1045 -4.13 -10.56 40.75
C ARG A 1045 -3.23 -9.31 40.90
N GLN A 1046 -2.34 -9.09 39.93
CA GLN A 1046 -1.44 -7.93 39.91
C GLN A 1046 -2.19 -6.61 39.61
N GLY A 1047 -3.38 -6.69 39.03
CA GLY A 1047 -4.14 -5.53 38.56
C GLY A 1047 -3.56 -4.91 37.29
N THR A 1048 -2.82 -5.69 36.49
CA THR A 1048 -2.33 -5.32 35.16
C THR A 1048 -3.51 -5.21 34.18
N GLY A 1049 -3.54 -4.15 33.38
CA GLY A 1049 -4.53 -4.01 32.31
C GLY A 1049 -4.19 -4.89 31.11
N VAL A 1050 -5.13 -5.75 30.66
CA VAL A 1050 -4.89 -6.65 29.52
C VAL A 1050 -5.52 -6.11 28.24
N LEU A 1051 -4.69 -5.92 27.21
CA LEU A 1051 -5.12 -5.68 25.83
C LEU A 1051 -4.99 -6.98 25.03
N THR A 1052 -6.03 -7.36 24.29
CA THR A 1052 -6.05 -8.59 23.48
C THR A 1052 -5.84 -8.28 21.99
N PHE A 1053 -5.16 -9.16 21.26
CA PHE A 1053 -5.02 -9.03 19.80
C PHE A 1053 -4.96 -10.38 19.08
N THR A 1054 -4.99 -10.35 17.73
CA THR A 1054 -5.23 -11.52 16.84
C THR A 1054 -6.58 -12.21 17.06
N THR A 1055 -7.56 -11.45 17.53
CA THR A 1055 -8.86 -11.89 18.05
C THR A 1055 -9.73 -12.69 17.07
N THR A 1056 -9.64 -12.44 15.76
CA THR A 1056 -10.32 -13.21 14.70
C THR A 1056 -9.55 -14.45 14.23
N CYS A 1057 -8.42 -14.78 14.88
CA CYS A 1057 -7.44 -15.78 14.45
C CYS A 1057 -7.04 -15.60 12.97
N TYR A 1058 -6.61 -14.37 12.61
CA TYR A 1058 -6.30 -13.95 11.23
C TYR A 1058 -7.44 -14.19 10.21
N GLY A 1059 -8.69 -14.24 10.69
CA GLY A 1059 -9.87 -14.52 9.88
C GLY A 1059 -10.26 -16.01 9.83
N ARG A 1060 -9.52 -16.93 10.46
CA ARG A 1060 -9.89 -18.36 10.52
C ARG A 1060 -11.24 -18.61 11.20
N LEU A 1061 -11.54 -17.86 12.28
CA LEU A 1061 -12.82 -17.98 12.99
C LEU A 1061 -14.04 -17.54 12.14
N LEU A 1062 -13.80 -16.76 11.08
CA LEU A 1062 -14.82 -16.17 10.20
C LEU A 1062 -15.17 -17.05 8.99
N ARG A 1063 -14.64 -18.28 8.93
CA ARG A 1063 -14.79 -19.20 7.79
C ARG A 1063 -15.52 -20.47 8.21
N PRO A 1064 -16.19 -21.19 7.28
CA PRO A 1064 -16.68 -22.53 7.52
C PRO A 1064 -15.55 -23.48 7.94
N VAL A 1065 -15.85 -24.39 8.86
CA VAL A 1065 -14.98 -25.53 9.19
C VAL A 1065 -15.51 -26.74 8.40
N PRO A 1066 -14.68 -27.46 7.62
CA PRO A 1066 -15.09 -28.68 6.93
C PRO A 1066 -15.68 -29.71 7.90
N GLY A 1067 -16.78 -30.35 7.51
CA GLY A 1067 -17.50 -31.31 8.35
C GLY A 1067 -18.41 -30.70 9.42
N ALA A 1068 -18.49 -29.37 9.54
CA ALA A 1068 -19.56 -28.73 10.32
C ALA A 1068 -20.93 -28.89 9.62
N PRO A 1069 -22.05 -29.00 10.37
CA PRO A 1069 -23.40 -28.99 9.82
C PRO A 1069 -23.64 -27.77 8.92
N GLN A 1070 -24.42 -27.93 7.84
CA GLN A 1070 -24.66 -26.85 6.87
C GLN A 1070 -25.35 -25.62 7.50
N ASP A 1071 -26.15 -25.81 8.54
CA ASP A 1071 -26.82 -24.75 9.31
C ASP A 1071 -25.92 -24.06 10.36
N THR A 1072 -24.60 -24.33 10.38
CA THR A 1072 -23.68 -23.74 11.37
C THR A 1072 -23.47 -22.24 11.11
N THR A 1073 -24.13 -21.40 11.90
CA THR A 1073 -24.00 -19.94 11.83
C THR A 1073 -22.53 -19.50 11.97
N LEU A 1074 -21.99 -18.84 10.95
CA LEU A 1074 -20.61 -18.36 10.98
C LEU A 1074 -20.42 -17.24 12.00
N SER A 1075 -19.35 -17.34 12.79
CA SER A 1075 -18.96 -16.31 13.75
C SER A 1075 -18.53 -15.03 13.04
N SER A 1076 -19.11 -13.88 13.44
CA SER A 1076 -18.70 -12.59 12.90
C SER A 1076 -17.41 -12.07 13.56
N ALA A 1077 -16.82 -11.01 12.98
CA ALA A 1077 -15.69 -10.32 13.62
C ALA A 1077 -16.10 -9.72 14.98
N VAL A 1078 -17.32 -9.19 15.07
CA VAL A 1078 -17.93 -8.68 16.30
C VAL A 1078 -17.99 -9.74 17.39
N ASP A 1079 -18.38 -10.97 17.04
CA ASP A 1079 -18.51 -12.06 18.02
C ASP A 1079 -17.13 -12.54 18.49
N CYS A 1080 -16.12 -12.54 17.62
CA CYS A 1080 -14.73 -12.78 18.02
C CYS A 1080 -14.25 -11.75 19.07
N TYR A 1081 -14.58 -10.46 18.88
CA TYR A 1081 -14.23 -9.42 19.86
C TYR A 1081 -15.02 -9.59 21.17
N ARG A 1082 -16.33 -9.85 21.10
CA ARG A 1082 -17.18 -10.13 22.26
C ARG A 1082 -16.68 -11.33 23.07
N TYR A 1083 -16.18 -12.39 22.43
CA TYR A 1083 -15.55 -13.52 23.12
C TYR A 1083 -14.41 -13.06 24.03
N SER A 1084 -13.46 -12.30 23.48
CA SER A 1084 -12.28 -11.84 24.25
C SER A 1084 -12.67 -10.87 25.35
N LEU A 1085 -13.65 -10.02 25.09
CA LEU A 1085 -14.20 -9.06 26.05
C LEU A 1085 -15.10 -9.70 27.13
N SER A 1086 -15.49 -10.96 26.97
CA SER A 1086 -16.24 -11.71 27.99
C SER A 1086 -15.32 -12.38 29.02
N GLN A 1087 -14.01 -12.49 28.74
CA GLN A 1087 -13.08 -13.11 29.69
C GLN A 1087 -12.73 -12.17 30.84
N PRO A 1088 -12.59 -12.68 32.09
CA PRO A 1088 -12.07 -11.93 33.21
C PRO A 1088 -10.70 -11.29 32.92
N GLY A 1089 -10.42 -10.13 33.51
CA GLY A 1089 -9.16 -9.40 33.35
C GLY A 1089 -8.95 -8.68 32.00
N VAL A 1090 -9.70 -8.99 30.93
CA VAL A 1090 -9.55 -8.30 29.64
C VAL A 1090 -10.13 -6.89 29.70
N SER A 1091 -9.29 -5.87 29.44
CA SER A 1091 -9.71 -4.47 29.40
C SER A 1091 -10.26 -4.08 28.02
N ALA A 1092 -9.56 -4.44 26.93
CA ALA A 1092 -9.99 -4.14 25.56
C ALA A 1092 -9.41 -5.13 24.52
N SER A 1093 -9.96 -5.14 23.30
CA SER A 1093 -9.45 -5.90 22.14
C SER A 1093 -9.03 -4.99 21.00
N LEU A 1094 -7.88 -5.24 20.40
CA LEU A 1094 -7.43 -4.57 19.18
C LEU A 1094 -8.34 -4.91 17.99
N THR A 1095 -8.71 -3.89 17.21
CA THR A 1095 -9.38 -4.01 15.92
C THR A 1095 -8.59 -3.28 14.84
N ALA A 1096 -8.53 -3.85 13.64
CA ALA A 1096 -7.83 -3.30 12.48
C ALA A 1096 -8.69 -3.46 11.21
N PRO A 1097 -9.81 -2.71 11.09
CA PRO A 1097 -10.66 -2.77 9.92
C PRO A 1097 -9.94 -2.20 8.69
N ARG A 1098 -10.06 -2.90 7.55
CA ARG A 1098 -9.38 -2.54 6.29
C ARG A 1098 -10.09 -1.42 5.53
N ASN A 1099 -11.34 -1.12 5.89
CA ASN A 1099 -12.20 -0.15 5.22
C ASN A 1099 -13.34 0.31 6.15
N ARG A 1100 -14.09 1.33 5.73
CA ARG A 1100 -15.22 1.89 6.49
C ARG A 1100 -16.34 0.89 6.79
N ARG A 1101 -16.62 -0.07 5.89
CA ARG A 1101 -17.66 -1.10 6.12
C ARG A 1101 -17.27 -2.06 7.25
N GLU A 1102 -16.01 -2.50 7.27
CA GLU A 1102 -15.47 -3.31 8.37
C GLU A 1102 -15.43 -2.53 9.69
N LEU A 1103 -15.12 -1.23 9.66
CA LEU A 1103 -15.18 -0.38 10.85
C LEU A 1103 -16.61 -0.31 11.40
N LEU A 1104 -17.59 0.06 10.57
CA LEU A 1104 -18.98 0.24 11.00
C LEU A 1104 -19.56 -1.04 11.61
N HIS A 1105 -19.29 -2.21 11.02
CA HIS A 1105 -19.68 -3.48 11.61
C HIS A 1105 -18.95 -3.74 12.95
N ASN A 1106 -17.65 -3.49 13.05
CA ASN A 1106 -16.91 -3.70 14.30
C ASN A 1106 -17.43 -2.80 15.45
N LEU A 1107 -18.06 -1.66 15.17
CA LEU A 1107 -18.67 -0.80 16.20
C LEU A 1107 -19.88 -1.45 16.89
N ASP A 1108 -20.50 -2.50 16.33
CA ASP A 1108 -21.57 -3.28 16.97
C ASP A 1108 -21.14 -3.86 18.33
N VAL A 1109 -19.83 -4.07 18.54
CA VAL A 1109 -19.24 -4.50 19.83
C VAL A 1109 -19.56 -3.50 20.95
N LEU A 1110 -19.62 -2.20 20.66
CA LEU A 1110 -19.80 -1.16 21.68
C LEU A 1110 -21.19 -1.21 22.34
N SER A 1111 -22.19 -1.71 21.60
CA SER A 1111 -23.57 -1.89 22.09
C SER A 1111 -23.73 -3.01 23.12
N ARG A 1112 -22.92 -4.07 22.99
CA ARG A 1112 -22.94 -5.28 23.81
C ARG A 1112 -21.56 -5.93 23.69
N PRO A 1113 -20.58 -5.52 24.52
CA PRO A 1113 -19.21 -6.03 24.44
C PRO A 1113 -19.02 -7.40 25.09
N TRP A 1114 -20.01 -7.93 25.82
CA TRP A 1114 -20.01 -9.30 26.32
C TRP A 1114 -20.83 -10.23 25.41
N MET A 1115 -20.70 -11.52 25.67
CA MET A 1115 -21.40 -12.63 25.02
C MET A 1115 -22.17 -13.43 26.09
N GLU A 1116 -23.38 -13.86 25.78
CA GLU A 1116 -24.19 -14.66 26.72
C GLU A 1116 -23.61 -16.07 26.91
N PRO A 1117 -23.85 -16.75 28.05
CA PRO A 1117 -23.20 -18.04 28.36
C PRO A 1117 -23.32 -19.11 27.27
N ASP A 1118 -24.50 -19.24 26.65
CA ASP A 1118 -24.73 -20.22 25.58
C ASP A 1118 -23.99 -19.84 24.30
N ALA A 1119 -23.99 -18.56 23.93
CA ALA A 1119 -23.24 -18.04 22.79
C ALA A 1119 -21.72 -18.13 23.02
N LEU A 1120 -21.26 -17.90 24.26
CA LEU A 1120 -19.87 -18.05 24.67
C LEU A 1120 -19.45 -19.52 24.60
N SER A 1121 -20.33 -20.45 25.00
CA SER A 1121 -20.11 -21.89 24.89
C SER A 1121 -20.12 -22.35 23.43
N ALA A 1122 -21.02 -21.84 22.60
CA ALA A 1122 -21.05 -22.11 21.16
C ALA A 1122 -19.80 -21.56 20.44
N MET A 1123 -19.31 -20.39 20.86
CA MET A 1123 -18.07 -19.79 20.38
C MET A 1123 -16.83 -20.54 20.91
N ARG A 1124 -16.82 -21.03 22.16
CA ARG A 1124 -15.79 -21.97 22.64
C ARG A 1124 -15.79 -23.21 21.77
N ALA A 1125 -16.93 -23.85 21.57
CA ALA A 1125 -17.06 -25.02 20.69
C ALA A 1125 -16.66 -24.72 19.23
N HIS A 1126 -16.89 -23.51 18.71
CA HIS A 1126 -16.44 -23.11 17.37
C HIS A 1126 -14.93 -22.85 17.32
N GLY A 1127 -14.38 -22.17 18.31
CA GLY A 1127 -12.94 -21.99 18.48
C GLY A 1127 -12.22 -23.31 18.67
N GLU A 1128 -12.79 -24.21 19.47
CA GLU A 1128 -12.39 -25.60 19.63
C GLU A 1128 -12.53 -26.39 18.33
N ARG A 1129 -13.52 -26.15 17.47
CA ARG A 1129 -13.61 -26.74 16.12
C ARG A 1129 -12.60 -26.16 15.13
N VAL A 1130 -12.27 -24.86 15.19
CA VAL A 1130 -11.22 -24.25 14.35
C VAL A 1130 -9.83 -24.71 14.81
N ARG A 1131 -9.65 -24.87 16.12
CA ARG A 1131 -8.48 -25.48 16.77
C ARG A 1131 -8.44 -26.99 16.56
N ALA A 1132 -9.59 -27.67 16.52
CA ALA A 1132 -9.70 -29.10 16.23
C ALA A 1132 -9.54 -29.39 14.76
N GLN A 1133 -9.94 -28.55 13.82
CA GLN A 1133 -9.54 -28.70 12.42
C GLN A 1133 -7.99 -28.78 12.31
N GLY A 1134 -7.28 -28.00 13.14
CA GLY A 1134 -5.83 -28.10 13.33
C GLY A 1134 -5.34 -29.07 14.41
N ARG A 1135 -6.20 -29.90 15.03
CA ARG A 1135 -5.84 -30.99 15.98
C ARG A 1135 -6.48 -32.36 15.64
N GLN A 1136 -7.26 -32.44 14.57
CA GLN A 1136 -8.09 -33.58 14.17
C GLN A 1136 -7.54 -34.24 12.92
N LEU A 1137 -6.85 -33.46 12.07
CA LEU A 1137 -5.81 -33.94 11.15
C LEU A 1137 -4.85 -34.95 11.83
N ASP A 1138 -4.63 -34.80 13.14
CA ASP A 1138 -3.75 -35.57 14.02
C ASP A 1138 -4.46 -36.19 15.24
N THR A 1139 -5.79 -36.13 15.30
CA THR A 1139 -6.60 -37.04 16.15
C THR A 1139 -7.15 -38.21 15.32
N LEU A 1140 -7.33 -38.03 14.01
CA LEU A 1140 -7.45 -39.14 13.05
C LEU A 1140 -6.22 -40.07 13.14
N VAL A 1141 -5.03 -39.50 13.33
CA VAL A 1141 -3.76 -40.21 13.63
C VAL A 1141 -3.78 -40.96 14.98
N ARG A 1142 -4.80 -40.78 15.84
CA ARG A 1142 -4.78 -41.26 17.25
C ARG A 1142 -5.93 -42.17 17.67
N ARG A 1143 -6.95 -42.45 16.85
CA ARG A 1143 -8.13 -43.24 17.28
C ARG A 1143 -8.66 -44.24 16.23
N ALA A 1144 -7.98 -45.37 16.11
CA ALA A 1144 -8.61 -46.64 15.73
C ALA A 1144 -8.93 -47.48 17.00
N PRO A 1145 -10.01 -48.29 17.01
CA PRO A 1145 -10.40 -49.10 18.17
C PRO A 1145 -9.48 -50.32 18.34
N GLY A 1146 -8.53 -50.21 19.27
CA GLY A 1146 -7.46 -51.19 19.55
C GLY A 1146 -6.27 -50.54 20.27
N GLY A 1147 -6.10 -49.23 20.08
CA GLY A 1147 -5.08 -48.43 20.75
C GLY A 1147 -3.83 -48.22 19.88
N PRO A 1148 -2.73 -47.69 20.46
CA PRO A 1148 -1.61 -47.15 19.67
C PRO A 1148 -0.91 -48.15 18.76
N ARG A 1149 -0.98 -49.46 19.06
CA ARG A 1149 -0.35 -50.52 18.28
C ARG A 1149 -1.18 -50.89 17.04
N GLU A 1150 -2.48 -51.17 17.21
CA GLU A 1150 -3.35 -51.52 16.08
C GLU A 1150 -3.66 -50.31 15.20
N ALA A 1151 -3.71 -49.08 15.74
CA ALA A 1151 -3.79 -47.87 14.92
C ALA A 1151 -2.57 -47.69 14.00
N LEU A 1152 -1.37 -48.07 14.47
CA LEU A 1152 -0.14 -48.01 13.67
C LEU A 1152 -0.06 -49.14 12.63
N LEU A 1153 -0.67 -50.31 12.90
CA LEU A 1153 -0.73 -51.42 11.95
C LEU A 1153 -1.80 -51.21 10.87
N ALA A 1154 -2.98 -50.69 11.20
CA ALA A 1154 -3.99 -50.33 10.21
C ALA A 1154 -3.46 -49.27 9.22
N LEU A 1155 -2.71 -48.28 9.70
CA LEU A 1155 -1.99 -47.29 8.87
C LEU A 1155 -0.80 -47.88 8.06
N LEU A 1156 -0.54 -49.18 8.15
CA LEU A 1156 0.43 -49.92 7.31
C LEU A 1156 -0.25 -51.01 6.45
N GLU A 1157 -1.54 -51.29 6.69
CA GLU A 1157 -2.35 -52.24 5.92
C GLU A 1157 -3.31 -51.55 4.93
N GLU A 1158 -3.76 -50.32 5.21
CA GLU A 1158 -4.54 -49.51 4.25
C GLU A 1158 -3.68 -49.01 3.07
N ASP A 1159 -2.38 -48.77 3.28
CA ASP A 1159 -1.37 -48.54 2.21
C ASP A 1159 -0.83 -49.89 1.66
N GLY A 1160 -1.71 -50.89 1.49
CA GLY A 1160 -1.40 -52.18 0.88
C GLY A 1160 -0.94 -52.05 -0.58
N PRO A 1161 -0.05 -52.94 -1.07
CA PRO A 1161 0.78 -52.65 -2.23
C PRO A 1161 0.02 -52.67 -3.57
N ALA A 1162 0.15 -51.57 -4.31
CA ALA A 1162 0.19 -51.63 -5.76
C ALA A 1162 1.65 -51.89 -6.20
N GLU A 1163 1.88 -53.00 -6.90
CA GLU A 1163 3.11 -53.32 -7.64
C GLU A 1163 4.42 -53.41 -6.83
N PHE A 1164 4.54 -54.48 -6.02
CA PHE A 1164 5.83 -55.04 -5.58
C PHE A 1164 5.83 -56.57 -5.72
N ASP A 1165 5.69 -57.06 -6.96
CA ASP A 1165 5.69 -58.50 -7.29
C ASP A 1165 7.05 -58.99 -7.86
N ASP A 1166 8.01 -58.07 -8.05
CA ASP A 1166 9.34 -58.32 -8.64
C ASP A 1166 10.47 -57.68 -7.81
N LEU A 1167 10.93 -58.37 -6.76
CA LEU A 1167 12.29 -58.26 -6.20
C LEU A 1167 12.58 -59.51 -5.32
N PRO A 1168 13.73 -60.20 -5.47
CA PRO A 1168 13.95 -61.51 -4.86
C PRO A 1168 14.26 -61.45 -3.35
N SER A 1169 13.84 -62.48 -2.62
CA SER A 1169 13.96 -62.58 -1.17
C SER A 1169 15.30 -63.17 -0.68
N THR A 1170 16.19 -62.30 -0.20
CA THR A 1170 17.37 -62.63 0.63
C THR A 1170 17.67 -61.55 1.65
#